data_AF-A0A660Q6U0-F1
#
_entry.id   AF-A0A660Q6U0-F1
#
_cell.length_a   1.000
_cell.length_b   1.000
_cell.length_c   1.000
_cell.angle_alpha   90.00
_cell.angle_beta   90.00
_cell.angle_gamma   90.00
#
_symmetry.space_group_name_H-M   'P 1'
#
loop_
_entity.id
_entity.type
_entity.pdbx_description
1 polymer ?
#
loop_
_entity_poly.entity_id
_entity_poly.type
_entity_poly.pdbx_seq_one_letter_code
_entity_poly.pdbx_strand_id
1 'polypeptide(L)'
;MNSPCRLAEGLLALSMTVAPAACPAAQTSEHPIVIRRWLAAESSDGSVSSFPSHPPASPYALLNTNRLLWGEISADASGKVVLGPATGAVKPAEYYAYCEIFSPTGIEAAIHIQASCPLGLWLNGERLYWKSFQRAPSVADHVHCRLNKGYNRLLLGLSTGAGKAWFRIALSYDRQVSLRWIVPLTGDRLLEEIERRTVEFFIRATEDGTGLTRDSYPVASGAPESSPASVAASGFYLTALCIADSRGWLSRHEALHRARTTLQSYLEKVEGTNGFFYHFVDPATGKRVWNSEVSSIDTALLLAGALTARNYFSDPQLTEDVNRLYGRVNWHWMLNGADLLSMGWKPESGFIQHRWNAYSEHTLLYLLAMGAPHKPLDSDTWYLWKRPVFTYGGRTYIQAVPLFQHQYPHCWIDFRRLRDAKADYFLNSRLATLAHREYCLSLRDRFPAYSPTLWGVTASLGPTGYMVWGGPPPTQEYPIDGTVVPCASAGSLPFAPRECLAVLEEIVNHYSEQAWTPLGFVDAFNPATGWRAPMLLSIDQGAVLLMAENLRSGSVWEWFMQGPEMERALGGAGFVSHGRYLEPADQAYLWELASNTWACIAHFVHPTTGLPYDSSDRDPMTSASNIGLYLASLVAARDLGFLTYSEAVARAGAVLDSLEALSTWKGFRQCWHSVEDLSPATNDTMISLVDSANLAMGMLVAAHGFDSLECRFRQLVNDMQWEVFYDPEAGLLRGGYDLAKNVFPSNWYVDLLASDARSAAFLAVALGGVPLDAWLNLKRDLKERFHVNFYGPGREGGGLFMQYLPGIFLPEQGTCLGRSAANLAYADIIHARQIGAPVWGWSSCCDPQGGYLGWGSLRDEVVSPHASVLAIEDFAREVLGNLLRLRQMKADREWTEGTNSFRFGFRDSINWETGEVADRYLILDQCMLFLALANYLERDLIRRYLLAEPRIARTLEKLPEFAARIDPETISIFDTEAELLIRREPRLREIKVPVRSGPITVDGDLSEWPAAQGREAAGRIRLAFPEDSEMGRPLLPRRFAADAAFSWDTGHLYLAVSVADDELICDFPARELYKGDCIELYVDPHCDGFYWGKPSDYQIGISPSGPAGAPQCFAWFQNTVPTGLICSARVTTNRLAQSSYDLEVAIPWQALGMSSPEAGDRICASIAVHTTDRELKHSAKLNWSYVPQPDHVKLGSLMLQPAPAEPVPELSDRH
;
A
#
# COMPACT_ATOMS: atom_id res chain seq x y z
N MET A 1 39.13 10.45 11.70
CA MET A 1 39.32 8.99 11.60
C MET A 1 38.83 8.57 10.21
N ASN A 2 39.74 8.34 9.26
CA ASN A 2 39.44 7.90 7.90
C ASN A 2 40.19 6.59 7.63
N SER A 3 39.45 5.49 7.47
CA SER A 3 39.86 4.30 6.68
C SER A 3 38.74 3.26 6.65
N PRO A 4 38.28 2.81 5.47
CA PRO A 4 37.52 1.58 5.34
C PRO A 4 38.49 0.37 5.26
N CYS A 5 38.18 -0.68 6.01
CA CYS A 5 38.90 -1.96 6.00
C CYS A 5 38.91 -2.57 4.59
N ARG A 6 40.10 -2.75 4.03
CA ARG A 6 40.33 -3.66 2.88
C ARG A 6 40.20 -5.10 3.38
N LEU A 7 39.23 -5.85 2.85
CA LEU A 7 39.29 -7.32 2.85
C LEU A 7 40.46 -7.74 1.97
N ALA A 8 41.45 -8.41 2.56
CA ALA A 8 42.60 -8.94 1.83
C ALA A 8 42.15 -10.08 0.91
N GLU A 9 42.43 -9.96 -0.38
CA GLU A 9 42.29 -11.02 -1.37
C GLU A 9 43.31 -12.13 -1.09
N GLY A 10 42.84 -13.28 -0.61
CA GLY A 10 43.65 -14.50 -0.47
C GLY A 10 43.46 -15.41 -1.69
N LEU A 11 44.52 -15.63 -2.46
CA LEU A 11 44.59 -16.62 -3.54
C LEU A 11 44.44 -18.06 -2.99
N LEU A 12 43.49 -18.83 -3.52
CA LEU A 12 43.39 -20.28 -3.34
C LEU A 12 44.49 -20.98 -4.17
N ALA A 13 45.45 -21.63 -3.52
CA ALA A 13 46.39 -22.54 -4.16
C ALA A 13 46.11 -23.97 -3.68
N LEU A 14 45.73 -24.86 -4.59
CA LEU A 14 45.64 -26.31 -4.35
C LEU A 14 47.00 -26.94 -4.70
N SER A 15 47.64 -27.60 -3.73
CA SER A 15 48.79 -28.48 -3.99
C SER A 15 48.48 -29.89 -3.53
N MET A 16 48.70 -30.87 -4.42
CA MET A 16 48.70 -32.29 -4.08
C MET A 16 50.14 -32.79 -4.07
N THR A 17 50.54 -33.48 -3.01
CA THR A 17 51.85 -34.15 -2.94
C THR A 17 51.60 -35.62 -2.62
N VAL A 18 51.98 -36.51 -3.53
CA VAL A 18 51.98 -37.96 -3.28
C VAL A 18 53.40 -38.31 -2.85
N ALA A 19 53.58 -38.65 -1.57
CA ALA A 19 54.88 -39.13 -1.09
C ALA A 19 54.91 -40.67 -1.19
N PRO A 20 55.89 -41.28 -1.89
CA PRO A 20 56.07 -42.73 -1.83
C PRO A 20 56.59 -43.11 -0.44
N ALA A 21 55.92 -44.04 0.22
CA ALA A 21 56.44 -44.64 1.44
C ALA A 21 57.72 -45.42 1.08
N ALA A 22 58.83 -45.09 1.76
CA ALA A 22 60.08 -45.81 1.60
C ALA A 22 59.90 -47.27 2.07
N CYS A 23 59.93 -48.21 1.13
CA CYS A 23 60.14 -49.63 1.41
C CYS A 23 61.19 -50.16 0.42
N PRO A 24 62.23 -50.88 0.88
CA PRO A 24 63.40 -51.20 0.07
C PRO A 24 63.14 -52.39 -0.87
N ALA A 25 63.63 -52.24 -2.11
CA ALA A 25 64.00 -53.29 -3.06
C ALA A 25 62.93 -54.35 -3.42
N ALA A 26 62.32 -54.21 -4.61
CA ALA A 26 62.38 -55.20 -5.70
C ALA A 26 61.40 -54.86 -6.84
N GLN A 27 61.95 -54.81 -8.06
CA GLN A 27 61.29 -54.88 -9.38
C GLN A 27 60.04 -54.00 -9.61
N THR A 28 60.29 -52.81 -10.16
CA THR A 28 59.28 -52.00 -10.84
C THR A 28 58.90 -52.64 -12.18
N SER A 29 57.72 -53.25 -12.26
CA SER A 29 56.95 -53.21 -13.51
C SER A 29 56.25 -51.85 -13.56
N GLU A 30 56.59 -51.03 -14.55
CA GLU A 30 55.94 -49.75 -14.82
C GLU A 30 54.44 -49.97 -15.06
N HIS A 31 53.61 -49.60 -14.08
CA HIS A 31 52.20 -49.34 -14.31
C HIS A 31 51.98 -47.84 -14.10
N PRO A 32 51.70 -47.06 -15.15
CA PRO A 32 51.38 -45.64 -14.99
C PRO A 32 50.07 -45.50 -14.21
N ILE A 33 50.05 -44.56 -13.26
CA ILE A 33 48.80 -44.05 -12.69
C ILE A 33 48.04 -43.39 -13.85
N VAL A 34 46.90 -43.98 -14.24
CA VAL A 34 46.07 -43.46 -15.33
C VAL A 34 45.04 -42.49 -14.75
N ILE A 35 45.22 -41.20 -15.02
CA ILE A 35 44.17 -40.19 -14.81
C ILE A 35 43.34 -40.13 -16.09
N ARG A 36 42.08 -40.59 -16.05
CA ARG A 36 41.16 -40.48 -17.20
C ARG A 36 40.37 -39.18 -17.13
N ARG A 37 40.29 -38.49 -18.28
CA ARG A 37 39.42 -37.33 -18.53
C ARG A 37 38.11 -37.85 -19.15
N TRP A 38 36.96 -37.52 -18.58
CA TRP A 38 35.66 -37.70 -19.25
C TRP A 38 35.12 -36.32 -19.64
N LEU A 39 34.95 -36.10 -20.94
CA LEU A 39 34.18 -35.01 -21.54
C LEU A 39 32.98 -35.67 -22.21
N ALA A 40 31.76 -35.28 -21.84
CA ALA A 40 30.55 -35.70 -22.53
C ALA A 40 30.02 -34.53 -23.37
N ALA A 41 30.20 -34.61 -24.69
CA ALA A 41 29.37 -33.97 -25.71
C ALA A 41 29.75 -34.54 -27.09
N GLU A 42 28.83 -35.24 -27.76
CA GLU A 42 28.85 -35.43 -29.21
C GLU A 42 27.77 -34.54 -29.82
N SER A 43 28.15 -33.69 -30.77
CA SER A 43 27.31 -33.39 -31.94
C SER A 43 28.19 -32.97 -33.12
N SER A 44 27.84 -33.52 -34.26
CA SER A 44 28.47 -33.42 -35.58
C SER A 44 28.30 -32.07 -36.24
N ASP A 45 29.41 -31.57 -36.83
CA ASP A 45 29.55 -30.99 -38.18
C ASP A 45 30.47 -29.75 -38.23
N GLY A 46 31.40 -29.79 -39.19
CA GLY A 46 32.49 -28.85 -39.32
C GLY A 46 32.35 -27.97 -40.56
N SER A 47 32.58 -26.67 -40.41
CA SER A 47 33.24 -25.82 -41.42
C SER A 47 33.56 -24.43 -40.84
N VAL A 48 34.60 -23.81 -41.40
CA VAL A 48 35.25 -22.56 -40.95
C VAL A 48 35.15 -21.52 -42.06
N SER A 49 34.79 -20.26 -41.77
CA SER A 49 35.31 -19.09 -42.52
C SER A 49 35.07 -17.71 -41.87
N SER A 50 36.20 -17.01 -41.65
CA SER A 50 36.54 -15.56 -41.68
C SER A 50 35.51 -14.42 -41.50
N PHE A 51 35.88 -13.47 -40.63
CA PHE A 51 35.37 -12.08 -40.53
C PHE A 51 36.28 -11.06 -41.25
N PRO A 52 35.74 -9.90 -41.69
CA PRO A 52 36.51 -8.67 -41.83
C PRO A 52 36.10 -7.54 -40.86
N SER A 53 37.07 -6.64 -40.71
CA SER A 53 37.35 -5.46 -39.87
C SER A 53 36.42 -4.22 -39.86
N HIS A 54 36.18 -3.70 -38.63
CA HIS A 54 36.21 -2.27 -38.15
C HIS A 54 34.99 -1.29 -38.30
N PRO A 55 34.87 -0.20 -37.44
CA PRO A 55 33.76 0.13 -36.50
C PRO A 55 33.06 1.51 -36.82
N PRO A 56 32.37 2.31 -35.93
CA PRO A 56 31.89 2.17 -34.52
C PRO A 56 30.43 2.71 -34.21
N ALA A 57 29.89 2.48 -32.98
CA ALA A 57 29.23 3.49 -32.10
C ALA A 57 28.40 2.90 -30.90
N SER A 58 28.50 3.58 -29.75
CA SER A 58 27.64 3.58 -28.53
C SER A 58 27.95 2.62 -27.35
N PRO A 59 27.96 3.10 -26.07
CA PRO A 59 28.50 2.37 -24.93
C PRO A 59 27.40 1.86 -23.98
N TYR A 60 26.73 0.75 -24.31
CA TYR A 60 26.03 -0.11 -23.33
C TYR A 60 25.88 -1.49 -23.98
N ALA A 61 26.82 -2.40 -23.73
CA ALA A 61 26.73 -3.77 -24.18
C ALA A 61 27.35 -4.72 -23.15
N LEU A 62 26.53 -5.69 -22.74
CA LEU A 62 26.87 -6.88 -21.97
C LEU A 62 28.18 -7.53 -22.45
N LEU A 63 29.11 -7.73 -21.52
CA LEU A 63 30.21 -8.69 -21.68
C LEU A 63 29.84 -9.96 -20.92
N ASN A 64 29.02 -10.81 -21.53
CA ASN A 64 28.93 -12.23 -21.19
C ASN A 64 29.60 -13.01 -22.32
N THR A 65 30.92 -13.14 -22.23
CA THR A 65 31.67 -14.03 -23.12
C THR A 65 32.12 -15.24 -22.29
N ASN A 66 31.57 -16.40 -22.61
CA ASN A 66 32.16 -17.69 -22.24
C ASN A 66 33.54 -17.79 -22.90
N ARG A 67 34.59 -17.28 -22.23
CA ARG A 67 35.97 -17.63 -22.56
C ARG A 67 36.37 -18.86 -21.74
N LEU A 68 36.47 -20.00 -22.41
CA LEU A 68 37.27 -21.14 -21.95
C LEU A 68 38.71 -20.65 -21.69
N LEU A 69 39.19 -20.82 -20.45
CA LEU A 69 40.60 -20.68 -20.12
C LEU A 69 41.34 -21.96 -20.53
N TRP A 70 42.28 -21.84 -21.46
CA TRP A 70 43.26 -22.88 -21.75
C TRP A 70 44.43 -22.71 -20.80
N GLY A 71 44.67 -23.70 -19.94
CA GLY A 71 45.91 -23.82 -19.16
C GLY A 71 46.67 -25.05 -19.62
N GLU A 72 47.94 -24.89 -20.00
CA GLU A 72 48.83 -26.02 -20.24
C GLU A 72 49.13 -26.73 -18.91
N ILE A 73 48.83 -28.02 -18.85
CA ILE A 73 49.31 -28.91 -17.80
C ILE A 73 50.65 -29.44 -18.29
N SER A 74 51.75 -28.95 -17.72
CA SER A 74 53.06 -29.59 -17.89
C SER A 74 53.47 -30.29 -16.61
N ALA A 75 53.96 -31.52 -16.76
CA ALA A 75 54.64 -32.25 -15.72
C ALA A 75 56.14 -32.08 -15.94
N ASP A 76 56.87 -31.64 -14.92
CA ASP A 76 58.32 -31.76 -14.97
C ASP A 76 58.76 -33.21 -14.73
N ALA A 77 60.03 -33.51 -14.98
CA ALA A 77 60.58 -34.86 -14.87
C ALA A 77 60.53 -35.46 -13.43
N SER A 78 60.02 -34.72 -12.43
CA SER A 78 59.79 -35.20 -11.06
C SER A 78 58.32 -35.57 -10.77
N GLY A 79 57.42 -35.44 -11.75
CA GLY A 79 55.99 -35.76 -11.59
C GLY A 79 55.19 -34.67 -10.87
N LYS A 80 55.76 -33.48 -10.69
CA LYS A 80 55.07 -32.32 -10.12
C LYS A 80 54.22 -31.65 -11.19
N VAL A 81 52.91 -31.56 -10.96
CA VAL A 81 51.97 -30.83 -11.82
C VAL A 81 51.87 -29.39 -11.33
N VAL A 82 52.18 -28.42 -12.20
CA VAL A 82 52.07 -26.99 -11.89
C VAL A 82 51.10 -26.34 -12.87
N LEU A 83 50.06 -25.67 -12.35
CA LEU A 83 49.15 -24.84 -13.15
C LEU A 83 49.76 -23.44 -13.29
N GLY A 84 50.02 -22.99 -14.52
CA GLY A 84 50.51 -21.64 -14.79
C GLY A 84 49.45 -20.55 -14.57
N PRO A 85 49.83 -19.29 -14.27
CA PRO A 85 48.88 -18.22 -13.97
C PRO A 85 48.07 -17.80 -15.20
N ALA A 86 46.74 -17.74 -15.04
CA ALA A 86 45.83 -17.18 -16.03
C ALA A 86 45.92 -15.64 -16.03
N THR A 87 46.18 -15.02 -17.18
CA THR A 87 46.17 -13.55 -17.32
C THR A 87 44.74 -13.03 -17.57
N GLY A 88 44.14 -12.40 -16.56
CA GLY A 88 42.87 -11.69 -16.64
C GLY A 88 42.24 -11.54 -15.25
N ALA A 89 41.61 -10.40 -14.96
CA ALA A 89 40.94 -10.18 -13.66
C ALA A 89 39.77 -11.17 -13.49
N VAL A 90 39.86 -12.02 -12.47
CA VAL A 90 38.90 -13.10 -12.16
C VAL A 90 37.98 -12.65 -11.02
N LYS A 91 36.66 -12.65 -11.22
CA LYS A 91 35.69 -12.70 -10.10
C LYS A 91 35.78 -14.09 -9.46
N PRO A 92 35.65 -14.25 -8.13
CA PRO A 92 35.93 -15.50 -7.45
C PRO A 92 34.97 -16.61 -7.93
N ALA A 93 35.45 -17.42 -8.86
CA ALA A 93 34.82 -18.68 -9.26
C ALA A 93 35.56 -19.80 -8.52
N GLU A 94 34.81 -20.63 -7.79
CA GLU A 94 35.38 -21.79 -7.11
C GLU A 94 35.90 -22.81 -8.14
N TYR A 95 37.15 -23.22 -7.97
CA TYR A 95 37.80 -24.25 -8.79
C TYR A 95 37.45 -25.65 -8.27
N TYR A 96 37.10 -26.57 -9.17
CA TYR A 96 36.90 -27.99 -8.85
C TYR A 96 38.20 -28.78 -9.07
N ALA A 97 38.58 -29.63 -8.11
CA ALA A 97 39.60 -30.66 -8.31
C ALA A 97 38.95 -32.05 -8.16
N TYR A 98 39.00 -32.86 -9.22
CA TYR A 98 38.57 -34.25 -9.22
C TYR A 98 39.81 -35.14 -9.12
N CYS A 99 39.85 -36.08 -8.17
CA CYS A 99 40.93 -37.07 -8.07
C CYS A 99 40.35 -38.46 -7.82
N GLU A 100 40.60 -39.37 -8.77
CA GLU A 100 40.47 -40.81 -8.57
C GLU A 100 41.88 -41.38 -8.38
N ILE A 101 42.12 -42.06 -7.26
CA ILE A 101 43.37 -42.76 -6.99
C ILE A 101 43.12 -44.25 -7.18
N PHE A 102 43.70 -44.83 -8.22
CA PHE A 102 43.76 -46.28 -8.40
C PHE A 102 45.12 -46.78 -7.91
N SER A 103 45.11 -47.70 -6.94
CA SER A 103 46.29 -48.49 -6.61
C SER A 103 45.92 -49.95 -6.41
N PRO A 104 46.58 -50.90 -7.10
CA PRO A 104 46.42 -52.33 -6.85
C PRO A 104 47.11 -52.79 -5.55
N THR A 105 47.96 -51.95 -4.95
CA THR A 105 48.68 -52.24 -3.70
C THR A 105 48.51 -51.06 -2.74
N GLY A 106 48.09 -51.31 -1.49
CA GLY A 106 47.62 -50.27 -0.57
C GLY A 106 48.52 -49.02 -0.50
N ILE A 107 47.91 -47.84 -0.68
CA ILE A 107 48.57 -46.53 -0.53
C ILE A 107 48.03 -45.87 0.74
N GLU A 108 48.93 -45.42 1.63
CA GLU A 108 48.60 -44.37 2.60
C GLU A 108 48.64 -43.01 1.87
N ALA A 109 47.49 -42.34 1.76
CA ALA A 109 47.40 -40.99 1.21
C ALA A 109 47.14 -39.98 2.33
N ALA A 110 47.97 -38.94 2.41
CA ALA A 110 47.71 -37.76 3.24
C ALA A 110 47.14 -36.65 2.37
N ILE A 111 45.91 -36.20 2.66
CA ILE A 111 45.25 -35.12 1.92
C ILE A 111 45.36 -33.84 2.75
N HIS A 112 46.02 -32.83 2.20
CA HIS A 112 46.15 -31.51 2.81
C HIS A 112 45.03 -30.60 2.29
N ILE A 113 44.13 -30.15 3.19
CA ILE A 113 43.04 -29.23 2.85
C ILE A 113 43.15 -27.99 3.73
N GLN A 114 43.15 -26.81 3.11
CA GLN A 114 43.09 -25.52 3.79
C GLN A 114 41.78 -24.85 3.36
N ALA A 115 40.75 -24.85 4.22
CA ALA A 115 39.41 -24.32 3.91
C ALA A 115 38.97 -23.29 4.98
N SER A 116 38.32 -22.22 4.53
CA SER A 116 37.88 -21.07 5.35
C SER A 116 36.42 -21.18 5.83
N CYS A 117 35.73 -22.29 5.56
CA CYS A 117 34.29 -22.48 5.81
C CYS A 117 33.97 -23.91 6.32
N PRO A 118 32.91 -24.10 7.12
CA PRO A 118 32.60 -25.39 7.75
C PRO A 118 32.05 -26.39 6.72
N LEU A 119 32.73 -27.53 6.57
CA LEU A 119 32.36 -28.63 5.68
C LEU A 119 31.76 -29.81 6.48
N GLY A 120 30.73 -30.47 5.93
CA GLY A 120 30.19 -31.73 6.44
C GLY A 120 30.70 -32.94 5.65
N LEU A 121 30.94 -34.07 6.32
CA LEU A 121 31.52 -35.28 5.71
C LEU A 121 30.58 -36.48 5.88
N TRP A 122 30.35 -37.21 4.79
CA TRP A 122 29.45 -38.38 4.72
C TRP A 122 30.21 -39.60 4.20
N LEU A 123 29.89 -40.79 4.71
CA LEU A 123 30.52 -42.05 4.29
C LEU A 123 29.44 -43.12 4.09
N ASN A 124 29.36 -43.69 2.88
CA ASN A 124 28.36 -44.71 2.49
C ASN A 124 26.90 -44.34 2.82
N GLY A 125 26.52 -43.08 2.63
CA GLY A 125 25.15 -42.62 2.82
C GLY A 125 24.76 -42.28 4.27
N GLU A 126 25.64 -42.46 5.26
CA GLU A 126 25.41 -42.02 6.64
C GLU A 126 26.24 -40.77 6.99
N ARG A 127 25.62 -39.82 7.72
CA ARG A 127 26.25 -38.58 8.19
C ARG A 127 27.11 -38.89 9.42
N LEU A 128 28.37 -38.50 9.40
CA LEU A 128 29.18 -38.50 10.62
C LEU A 128 28.75 -37.31 11.50
N TYR A 129 28.08 -37.60 12.62
CA TYR A 129 27.61 -36.58 13.55
C TYR A 129 28.79 -35.94 14.32
N TRP A 130 28.88 -34.62 14.24
CA TRP A 130 29.77 -33.83 15.10
C TRP A 130 29.00 -33.42 16.36
N LYS A 131 29.35 -33.98 17.52
CA LYS A 131 28.84 -33.44 18.79
C LYS A 131 29.53 -32.10 19.04
N SER A 132 28.71 -31.06 19.18
CA SER A 132 29.08 -29.66 19.45
C SER A 132 30.19 -29.50 20.49
N PHE A 133 31.19 -28.66 20.21
CA PHE A 133 32.04 -28.08 21.25
C PHE A 133 31.88 -26.56 21.30
N GLN A 134 31.09 -26.09 22.28
CA GLN A 134 31.15 -24.74 22.81
C GLN A 134 32.24 -24.68 23.89
N ARG A 135 33.49 -24.44 23.48
CA ARG A 135 34.61 -23.85 24.25
C ARG A 135 35.90 -24.17 23.49
N ALA A 136 36.81 -23.22 23.42
CA ALA A 136 38.18 -23.50 22.99
C ALA A 136 38.93 -24.18 24.15
N PRO A 137 39.58 -25.34 23.92
CA PRO A 137 40.80 -25.59 24.67
C PRO A 137 41.93 -26.24 23.85
N SER A 138 43.10 -26.11 24.45
CA SER A 138 44.43 -26.54 24.02
C SER A 138 44.65 -28.06 24.03
N VAL A 139 45.35 -28.53 23.00
CA VAL A 139 46.21 -29.73 22.92
C VAL A 139 45.60 -31.09 23.31
N ALA A 140 45.37 -31.90 22.25
CA ALA A 140 45.30 -33.36 22.17
C ALA A 140 44.12 -34.09 22.85
N ASP A 141 42.97 -34.14 22.16
CA ASP A 141 41.93 -35.15 22.38
C ASP A 141 41.81 -36.08 21.14
N HIS A 142 41.75 -37.40 21.37
CA HIS A 142 41.49 -38.41 20.34
C HIS A 142 40.00 -38.74 20.28
N VAL A 143 39.35 -38.54 19.13
CA VAL A 143 37.93 -38.89 18.93
C VAL A 143 37.82 -40.31 18.38
N HIS A 144 37.27 -41.22 19.17
CA HIS A 144 36.97 -42.60 18.74
C HIS A 144 35.52 -42.71 18.25
N CYS A 145 35.34 -43.05 16.96
CA CYS A 145 34.02 -43.38 16.42
C CYS A 145 33.93 -44.90 16.17
N ARG A 146 32.90 -45.56 16.71
CA ARG A 146 32.66 -47.01 16.59
C ARG A 146 31.54 -47.25 15.57
N LEU A 147 31.85 -47.79 14.40
CA LEU A 147 30.85 -48.31 13.46
C LEU A 147 30.52 -49.76 13.84
N ASN A 148 29.24 -50.05 14.08
CA ASN A 148 28.80 -51.35 14.60
C ASN A 148 28.32 -52.25 13.45
N LYS A 149 29.27 -53.03 12.88
CA LYS A 149 29.18 -54.46 12.52
C LYS A 149 30.26 -54.80 11.47
N GLY A 150 31.25 -55.57 11.90
CA GLY A 150 32.23 -56.26 11.03
C GLY A 150 33.48 -55.45 10.70
N TYR A 151 34.43 -55.42 11.64
CA TYR A 151 35.85 -55.01 11.52
C TYR A 151 36.21 -53.95 10.46
N ASN A 152 36.49 -52.72 10.91
CA ASN A 152 37.67 -51.91 10.54
C ASN A 152 37.79 -50.69 11.47
N ARG A 153 38.99 -50.44 12.01
CA ARG A 153 39.27 -49.28 12.88
C ARG A 153 39.53 -48.04 12.03
N LEU A 154 38.75 -46.98 12.23
CA LEU A 154 39.07 -45.63 11.73
C LEU A 154 39.80 -44.86 12.85
N LEU A 155 41.06 -44.49 12.64
CA LEU A 155 41.83 -43.63 13.54
C LEU A 155 41.79 -42.19 13.01
N LEU A 156 41.13 -41.29 13.75
CA LEU A 156 41.17 -39.86 13.51
C LEU A 156 42.01 -39.20 14.60
N GLY A 157 43.23 -38.80 14.25
CA GLY A 157 44.09 -38.01 15.12
C GLY A 157 44.02 -36.53 14.74
N LEU A 158 43.65 -35.67 15.69
CA LEU A 158 43.68 -34.22 15.55
C LEU A 158 44.94 -33.68 16.25
N SER A 159 45.82 -33.04 15.49
CA SER A 159 46.97 -32.28 16.02
C SER A 159 46.77 -30.81 15.67
N THR A 160 46.64 -29.97 16.69
CA THR A 160 46.48 -28.51 16.51
C THR A 160 47.81 -27.82 16.79
N GLY A 161 48.44 -27.29 15.75
CA GLY A 161 49.56 -26.35 15.86
C GLY A 161 49.28 -25.12 14.99
N ALA A 162 49.29 -23.94 15.62
CA ALA A 162 49.21 -22.61 15.01
C ALA A 162 48.28 -22.49 13.78
N GLY A 163 46.96 -22.50 14.01
CA GLY A 163 45.96 -22.06 13.03
C GLY A 163 45.68 -23.01 11.86
N LYS A 164 46.22 -24.24 11.86
CA LYS A 164 45.92 -25.27 10.86
C LYS A 164 45.46 -26.56 11.55
N ALA A 165 44.27 -27.02 11.20
CA ALA A 165 43.77 -28.34 11.58
C ALA A 165 44.20 -29.35 10.50
N TRP A 166 44.78 -30.47 10.90
CA TRP A 166 45.18 -31.55 10.00
C TRP A 166 44.35 -32.79 10.33
N PHE A 167 43.89 -33.50 9.30
CA PHE A 167 43.19 -34.78 9.44
C PHE A 167 44.03 -35.87 8.79
N ARG A 168 44.29 -36.95 9.53
CA ARG A 168 44.89 -38.17 8.97
C ARG A 168 43.80 -39.23 8.92
N ILE A 169 43.49 -39.72 7.71
CA ILE A 169 42.51 -40.79 7.49
C ILE A 169 43.29 -42.00 6.97
N ALA A 170 43.43 -43.03 7.80
CA ALA A 170 43.99 -44.32 7.36
C ALA A 170 42.82 -45.26 7.03
N LEU A 171 42.67 -45.61 5.75
CA LEU A 171 41.70 -46.58 5.26
C LEU A 171 42.43 -47.89 4.94
N SER A 172 41.87 -49.01 5.40
CA SER A 172 42.41 -50.34 5.17
C SER A 172 41.27 -51.24 4.68
N TYR A 173 41.18 -51.45 3.35
CA TYR A 173 40.82 -52.69 2.59
C TYR A 173 39.93 -52.55 1.32
N ASP A 174 40.37 -53.25 0.27
CA ASP A 174 39.74 -54.19 -0.71
C ASP A 174 38.30 -54.05 -1.28
N ARG A 175 37.59 -52.93 -1.12
CA ARG A 175 36.42 -52.60 -2.00
C ARG A 175 36.35 -51.11 -2.34
N GLN A 176 35.84 -50.80 -3.53
CA GLN A 176 35.67 -49.43 -4.06
C GLN A 176 34.92 -48.53 -3.06
N VAL A 177 35.54 -47.40 -2.70
CA VAL A 177 34.92 -46.30 -1.97
C VAL A 177 34.83 -45.11 -2.92
N SER A 178 33.61 -44.64 -3.21
CA SER A 178 33.38 -43.40 -3.96
C SER A 178 33.11 -42.25 -2.99
N LEU A 179 33.98 -41.24 -2.96
CA LEU A 179 33.73 -39.96 -2.29
C LEU A 179 33.06 -39.02 -3.28
N ARG A 180 31.84 -38.56 -3.00
CA ARG A 180 31.17 -37.51 -3.77
C ARG A 180 31.12 -36.22 -2.96
N TRP A 181 31.61 -35.13 -3.56
CA TRP A 181 31.43 -33.78 -3.05
C TRP A 181 30.09 -33.25 -3.56
N ILE A 182 29.13 -32.98 -2.67
CA ILE A 182 27.88 -32.30 -3.02
C ILE A 182 28.00 -30.86 -2.52
N VAL A 183 28.07 -29.91 -3.44
CA VAL A 183 27.93 -28.48 -3.11
C VAL A 183 26.44 -28.22 -2.87
N PRO A 184 26.04 -27.64 -1.73
CA PRO A 184 24.64 -27.27 -1.49
C PRO A 184 24.11 -26.37 -2.61
N LEU A 185 22.90 -26.63 -3.09
CA LEU A 185 22.22 -25.73 -4.02
C LEU A 185 21.65 -24.55 -3.21
N THR A 186 22.20 -23.36 -3.40
CA THR A 186 21.82 -22.14 -2.67
C THR A 186 21.84 -20.92 -3.58
N GLY A 187 21.11 -19.87 -3.21
CA GLY A 187 21.16 -18.59 -3.91
C GLY A 187 20.70 -18.69 -5.38
N ASP A 188 21.36 -17.92 -6.24
CA ASP A 188 21.06 -17.86 -7.68
C ASP A 188 21.21 -19.21 -8.41
N ARG A 189 22.11 -20.09 -7.93
CA ARG A 189 22.27 -21.44 -8.51
C ARG A 189 21.04 -22.31 -8.31
N LEU A 190 20.39 -22.19 -7.15
CA LEU A 190 19.14 -22.90 -6.89
C LEU A 190 18.03 -22.35 -7.79
N LEU A 191 17.94 -21.03 -7.93
CA LEU A 191 16.93 -20.39 -8.80
C LEU A 191 17.10 -20.84 -10.27
N GLU A 192 18.32 -20.87 -10.79
CA GLU A 192 18.58 -21.37 -12.16
C GLU A 192 18.18 -22.83 -12.34
N GLU A 193 18.47 -23.69 -11.36
CA GLU A 193 18.10 -25.10 -11.45
C GLU A 193 16.59 -25.30 -11.33
N ILE A 194 15.90 -24.51 -10.49
CA ILE A 194 14.44 -24.46 -10.45
C ILE A 194 13.89 -24.10 -11.82
N GLU A 195 14.34 -22.99 -12.40
CA GLU A 195 13.85 -22.53 -13.69
C GLU A 195 14.10 -23.56 -14.80
N ARG A 196 15.33 -24.10 -14.89
CA ARG A 196 15.73 -25.08 -15.90
C ARG A 196 14.89 -26.34 -15.85
N ARG A 197 14.68 -26.91 -14.65
CA ARG A 197 13.88 -28.13 -14.48
C ARG A 197 12.40 -27.89 -14.74
N THR A 198 11.90 -26.71 -14.37
CA THR A 198 10.49 -26.38 -14.56
C THR A 198 10.18 -26.08 -16.04
N VAL A 199 11.12 -25.49 -16.79
CA VAL A 199 11.03 -25.40 -18.25
C VAL A 199 10.99 -26.79 -18.88
N GLU A 200 11.87 -27.70 -18.47
CA GLU A 200 11.85 -29.10 -18.94
C GLU A 200 10.52 -29.79 -18.63
N PHE A 201 9.94 -29.57 -17.44
CA PHE A 201 8.60 -30.04 -17.09
C PHE A 201 7.57 -29.56 -18.12
N PHE A 202 7.53 -28.27 -18.42
CA PHE A 202 6.54 -27.71 -19.34
C PHE A 202 6.68 -28.22 -20.77
N ILE A 203 7.92 -28.45 -21.22
CA ILE A 203 8.19 -29.05 -22.53
C ILE A 203 7.59 -30.46 -22.58
N ARG A 204 7.86 -31.29 -21.57
CA ARG A 204 7.31 -32.66 -21.50
C ARG A 204 5.80 -32.70 -21.29
N ALA A 205 5.25 -31.77 -20.52
CA ALA A 205 3.81 -31.67 -20.29
C ALA A 205 3.04 -31.21 -21.55
N THR A 206 3.74 -30.76 -22.59
CA THR A 206 3.16 -30.23 -23.84
C THR A 206 3.63 -31.00 -25.09
N GLU A 207 4.26 -32.16 -24.92
CA GLU A 207 4.93 -32.94 -25.98
C GLU A 207 3.99 -33.71 -26.94
N ASP A 208 2.68 -33.44 -26.91
CA ASP A 208 1.68 -34.12 -27.75
C ASP A 208 1.56 -33.53 -29.18
N GLY A 209 2.36 -32.51 -29.51
CA GLY A 209 2.39 -31.87 -30.82
C GLY A 209 1.26 -30.86 -31.10
N THR A 210 0.30 -30.72 -30.18
CA THR A 210 -0.80 -29.73 -30.28
C THR A 210 -0.48 -28.40 -29.60
N GLY A 211 0.53 -28.34 -28.74
CA GLY A 211 0.81 -27.15 -27.91
C GLY A 211 -0.14 -27.00 -26.71
N LEU A 212 -1.05 -27.96 -26.48
CA LEU A 212 -1.92 -27.95 -25.31
C LEU A 212 -1.20 -28.61 -24.12
N THR A 213 -1.15 -27.91 -22.99
CA THR A 213 -0.35 -28.31 -21.83
C THR A 213 -1.20 -29.13 -20.87
N ARG A 214 -0.75 -30.32 -20.52
CA ARG A 214 -1.42 -31.19 -19.54
C ARG A 214 -1.52 -30.49 -18.19
N ASP A 215 -2.64 -30.69 -17.50
CA ASP A 215 -2.88 -30.17 -16.16
C ASP A 215 -1.88 -30.71 -15.13
N SER A 216 -1.49 -31.98 -15.28
CA SER A 216 -0.58 -32.66 -14.37
C SER A 216 0.37 -33.61 -15.10
N TYR A 217 1.53 -33.87 -14.48
CA TYR A 217 2.54 -34.81 -14.98
C TYR A 217 3.03 -35.76 -13.87
N PRO A 218 3.18 -37.08 -14.12
CA PRO A 218 3.64 -38.03 -13.11
C PRO A 218 5.06 -37.79 -12.61
N VAL A 219 5.28 -37.97 -11.30
CA VAL A 219 6.63 -37.95 -10.70
C VAL A 219 7.45 -39.20 -11.11
N ALA A 220 6.78 -40.34 -11.33
CA ALA A 220 7.42 -41.58 -11.77
C ALA A 220 7.51 -41.66 -13.31
N SER A 221 8.62 -42.19 -13.84
CA SER A 221 8.78 -42.38 -15.28
C SER A 221 7.84 -43.46 -15.82
N GLY A 222 6.78 -43.04 -16.51
CA GLY A 222 5.80 -43.89 -17.19
C GLY A 222 4.70 -43.01 -17.80
N ALA A 223 4.22 -43.36 -19.00
CA ALA A 223 3.23 -42.58 -19.73
C ALA A 223 1.99 -42.24 -18.86
N PRO A 224 1.41 -41.04 -18.99
CA PRO A 224 0.34 -40.57 -18.12
C PRO A 224 -0.91 -41.47 -18.18
N GLU A 225 -1.50 -41.76 -17.02
CA GLU A 225 -2.96 -41.89 -16.93
C GLU A 225 -3.58 -40.56 -17.41
N SER A 226 -4.71 -40.63 -18.10
CA SER A 226 -5.36 -39.61 -18.95
C SER A 226 -5.56 -38.19 -18.36
N SER A 227 -4.49 -37.43 -18.06
CA SER A 227 -4.59 -36.03 -17.64
C SER A 227 -5.06 -35.16 -18.81
N PRO A 228 -6.12 -34.35 -18.64
CA PRO A 228 -6.56 -33.39 -19.64
C PRO A 228 -5.54 -32.25 -19.77
N ALA A 229 -5.68 -31.44 -20.82
CA ALA A 229 -5.01 -30.16 -20.92
C ALA A 229 -5.75 -29.07 -20.14
N SER A 230 -5.00 -28.22 -19.44
CA SER A 230 -5.50 -27.06 -18.71
C SER A 230 -5.22 -25.79 -19.51
N VAL A 231 -6.23 -24.92 -19.61
CA VAL A 231 -6.09 -23.65 -20.34
C VAL A 231 -5.16 -22.68 -19.61
N ALA A 232 -5.25 -22.59 -18.28
CA ALA A 232 -4.30 -21.83 -17.48
C ALA A 232 -2.85 -22.34 -17.66
N ALA A 233 -2.65 -23.67 -17.68
CA ALA A 233 -1.33 -24.27 -17.84
C ALA A 233 -0.66 -23.88 -19.17
N SER A 234 -1.43 -23.80 -20.26
CA SER A 234 -0.92 -23.30 -21.54
C SER A 234 -0.49 -21.84 -21.50
N GLY A 235 -1.14 -21.01 -20.67
CA GLY A 235 -0.69 -19.64 -20.40
C GLY A 235 0.70 -19.59 -19.78
N PHE A 236 0.91 -20.35 -18.70
CA PHE A 236 2.24 -20.46 -18.08
C PHE A 236 3.29 -21.03 -19.04
N TYR A 237 2.93 -22.02 -19.86
CA TYR A 237 3.84 -22.59 -20.86
C TYR A 237 4.31 -21.56 -21.91
N LEU A 238 3.42 -20.70 -22.41
CA LEU A 238 3.79 -19.65 -23.36
C LEU A 238 4.87 -18.71 -22.78
N THR A 239 4.75 -18.37 -21.49
CA THR A 239 5.79 -17.61 -20.79
C THR A 239 7.06 -18.43 -20.55
N ALA A 240 6.94 -19.72 -20.21
CA ALA A 240 8.08 -20.62 -20.04
C ALA A 240 8.94 -20.72 -21.31
N LEU A 241 8.34 -20.69 -22.50
CA LEU A 241 9.05 -20.64 -23.78
C LEU A 241 9.88 -19.36 -23.95
N CYS A 242 9.37 -18.22 -23.49
CA CYS A 242 10.09 -16.94 -23.51
C CYS A 242 11.30 -17.00 -22.59
N ILE A 243 11.13 -17.57 -21.38
CA ILE A 243 12.22 -17.79 -20.44
C ILE A 243 13.27 -18.71 -21.06
N ALA A 244 12.87 -19.84 -21.65
CA ALA A 244 13.77 -20.80 -22.28
C ALA A 244 14.60 -20.20 -23.42
N ASP A 245 14.01 -19.34 -24.28
CA ASP A 245 14.74 -18.59 -25.31
C ASP A 245 15.71 -17.58 -24.68
N SER A 246 15.22 -16.77 -23.72
CA SER A 246 16.03 -15.73 -23.07
C SER A 246 17.25 -16.28 -22.33
N ARG A 247 17.13 -17.49 -21.77
CA ARG A 247 18.19 -18.23 -21.06
C ARG A 247 19.05 -19.08 -22.00
N GLY A 248 18.68 -19.20 -23.28
CA GLY A 248 19.39 -20.00 -24.27
C GLY A 248 19.26 -21.53 -24.08
N TRP A 249 18.21 -21.98 -23.38
CA TRP A 249 17.90 -23.41 -23.21
C TRP A 249 17.15 -24.00 -24.41
N LEU A 250 16.41 -23.15 -25.12
CA LEU A 250 15.86 -23.44 -26.44
C LEU A 250 16.35 -22.41 -27.44
N SER A 251 16.44 -22.80 -28.72
CA SER A 251 16.66 -21.82 -29.77
C SER A 251 15.42 -20.95 -29.97
N ARG A 252 15.61 -19.68 -30.31
CA ARG A 252 14.50 -18.76 -30.66
C ARG A 252 13.54 -19.34 -31.68
N HIS A 253 14.06 -20.04 -32.69
CA HIS A 253 13.25 -20.68 -33.72
C HIS A 253 12.34 -21.75 -33.13
N GLU A 254 12.88 -22.62 -32.28
CA GLU A 254 12.10 -23.68 -31.63
C GLU A 254 11.06 -23.11 -30.66
N ALA A 255 11.46 -22.17 -29.80
CA ALA A 255 10.57 -21.55 -28.83
C ALA A 255 9.40 -20.83 -29.52
N LEU A 256 9.68 -20.03 -30.57
CA LEU A 256 8.67 -19.35 -31.37
C LEU A 256 7.75 -20.32 -32.10
N HIS A 257 8.30 -21.41 -32.66
CA HIS A 257 7.48 -22.44 -33.32
C HIS A 257 6.49 -23.08 -32.34
N ARG A 258 6.94 -23.42 -31.12
CA ARG A 258 6.08 -23.97 -30.07
C ARG A 258 5.00 -22.97 -29.63
N ALA A 259 5.35 -21.69 -29.49
CA ALA A 259 4.39 -20.63 -29.15
C ALA A 259 3.30 -20.47 -30.22
N ARG A 260 3.70 -20.39 -31.50
CA ARG A 260 2.75 -20.33 -32.63
C ARG A 260 1.84 -21.55 -32.69
N THR A 261 2.40 -22.75 -32.52
CA THR A 261 1.62 -24.01 -32.51
C THR A 261 0.53 -23.98 -31.44
N THR A 262 0.89 -23.50 -30.24
CA THR A 262 -0.04 -23.36 -29.12
C THR A 262 -1.18 -22.40 -29.46
N LEU A 263 -0.87 -21.17 -29.92
CA LEU A 263 -1.90 -20.18 -30.27
C LEU A 263 -2.79 -20.61 -31.43
N GLN A 264 -2.23 -21.25 -32.45
CA GLN A 264 -3.00 -21.80 -33.58
C GLN A 264 -3.99 -22.87 -33.11
N SER A 265 -3.58 -23.77 -32.20
CA SER A 265 -4.51 -24.72 -31.60
C SER A 265 -5.64 -24.05 -30.84
N TYR A 266 -5.38 -22.98 -30.08
CA TYR A 266 -6.45 -22.21 -29.43
C TYR A 266 -7.38 -21.51 -30.42
N LEU A 267 -6.85 -20.99 -31.53
CA LEU A 267 -7.65 -20.32 -32.55
C LEU A 267 -8.56 -21.29 -33.32
N GLU A 268 -8.06 -22.50 -33.62
CA GLU A 268 -8.68 -23.40 -34.59
C GLU A 268 -9.36 -24.64 -33.99
N LYS A 269 -8.87 -25.14 -32.84
CA LYS A 269 -9.24 -26.47 -32.32
C LYS A 269 -9.89 -26.43 -30.94
N VAL A 270 -9.37 -25.59 -30.03
CA VAL A 270 -9.84 -25.57 -28.64
C VAL A 270 -11.26 -25.05 -28.56
N GLU A 271 -12.15 -25.86 -27.97
CA GLU A 271 -13.56 -25.50 -27.79
C GLU A 271 -13.72 -24.39 -26.75
N GLY A 272 -14.71 -23.55 -26.99
CA GLY A 272 -15.03 -22.41 -26.16
C GLY A 272 -16.35 -21.77 -26.57
N THR A 273 -16.77 -20.76 -25.83
CA THR A 273 -17.97 -19.99 -26.16
C THR A 273 -17.71 -18.51 -25.94
N ASN A 274 -18.19 -17.65 -26.85
CA ASN A 274 -18.01 -16.20 -26.76
C ASN A 274 -16.55 -15.75 -26.56
N GLY A 275 -15.60 -16.51 -27.13
CA GLY A 275 -14.17 -16.27 -27.03
C GLY A 275 -13.48 -16.80 -25.76
N PHE A 276 -14.23 -17.26 -24.76
CA PHE A 276 -13.70 -17.92 -23.58
C PHE A 276 -13.57 -19.43 -23.78
N PHE A 277 -12.61 -20.07 -23.11
CA PHE A 277 -12.34 -21.51 -23.25
C PHE A 277 -12.82 -22.30 -22.05
N TYR A 278 -13.08 -23.59 -22.28
CA TYR A 278 -13.30 -24.55 -21.19
C TYR A 278 -12.04 -24.70 -20.34
N HIS A 279 -12.19 -24.83 -19.03
CA HIS A 279 -11.09 -25.03 -18.08
C HIS A 279 -10.21 -26.23 -18.49
N PHE A 280 -10.86 -27.35 -18.81
CA PHE A 280 -10.20 -28.58 -19.24
C PHE A 280 -10.65 -29.03 -20.63
N VAL A 281 -9.67 -29.35 -21.47
CA VAL A 281 -9.87 -29.90 -22.81
C VAL A 281 -9.02 -31.14 -23.05
N ASP A 282 -9.43 -31.97 -24.00
CA ASP A 282 -8.65 -33.11 -24.45
C ASP A 282 -7.38 -32.63 -25.18
N PRO A 283 -6.18 -33.08 -24.78
CA PRO A 283 -4.92 -32.55 -25.30
C PRO A 283 -4.68 -32.86 -26.79
N ALA A 284 -5.34 -33.87 -27.35
CA ALA A 284 -5.19 -34.23 -28.76
C ALA A 284 -6.19 -33.49 -29.66
N THR A 285 -7.42 -33.30 -29.17
CA THR A 285 -8.55 -32.81 -29.99
C THR A 285 -8.97 -31.39 -29.67
N GLY A 286 -8.62 -30.84 -28.50
CA GLY A 286 -9.07 -29.53 -28.03
C GLY A 286 -10.53 -29.48 -27.56
N LYS A 287 -11.22 -30.63 -27.49
CA LYS A 287 -12.63 -30.70 -27.07
C LYS A 287 -12.79 -30.66 -25.56
N ARG A 288 -13.90 -30.11 -25.09
CA ARG A 288 -14.25 -30.08 -23.66
C ARG A 288 -14.22 -31.49 -23.03
N VAL A 289 -13.66 -31.59 -21.83
CA VAL A 289 -13.67 -32.83 -21.01
C VAL A 289 -14.09 -32.55 -19.56
N TRP A 290 -14.39 -33.62 -18.82
CA TRP A 290 -14.78 -33.59 -17.39
C TRP A 290 -15.98 -32.69 -17.05
N ASN A 291 -16.85 -32.40 -18.02
CA ASN A 291 -17.97 -31.44 -17.84
C ASN A 291 -17.50 -30.10 -17.25
N SER A 292 -16.27 -29.70 -17.59
CA SER A 292 -15.65 -28.46 -17.15
C SER A 292 -16.45 -27.24 -17.63
N GLU A 293 -16.41 -26.15 -16.88
CA GLU A 293 -16.98 -24.88 -17.27
C GLU A 293 -16.11 -24.17 -18.31
N VAL A 294 -16.73 -23.32 -19.11
CA VAL A 294 -16.03 -22.18 -19.70
C VAL A 294 -15.56 -21.32 -18.54
N SER A 295 -14.25 -21.15 -18.38
CA SER A 295 -13.65 -20.47 -17.24
C SER A 295 -13.11 -19.10 -17.62
N SER A 296 -13.55 -18.09 -16.86
CA SER A 296 -13.10 -16.71 -17.03
C SER A 296 -11.63 -16.54 -16.64
N ILE A 297 -11.20 -17.11 -15.52
CA ILE A 297 -9.84 -16.96 -14.99
C ILE A 297 -8.81 -17.75 -15.79
N ASP A 298 -9.12 -18.98 -16.22
CA ASP A 298 -8.21 -19.77 -17.04
C ASP A 298 -7.97 -19.10 -18.40
N THR A 299 -9.02 -18.54 -19.00
CA THR A 299 -8.89 -17.74 -20.23
C THR A 299 -7.99 -16.52 -19.99
N ALA A 300 -8.13 -15.82 -18.85
CA ALA A 300 -7.27 -14.69 -18.51
C ALA A 300 -5.79 -15.09 -18.33
N LEU A 301 -5.51 -16.23 -17.69
CA LEU A 301 -4.16 -16.76 -17.51
C LEU A 301 -3.54 -17.17 -18.86
N LEU A 302 -4.31 -17.77 -19.77
CA LEU A 302 -3.89 -18.03 -21.16
C LEU A 302 -3.51 -16.73 -21.87
N LEU A 303 -4.38 -15.72 -21.80
CA LEU A 303 -4.14 -14.42 -22.44
C LEU A 303 -2.90 -13.74 -21.87
N ALA A 304 -2.62 -13.88 -20.58
CA ALA A 304 -1.43 -13.32 -19.96
C ALA A 304 -0.15 -13.89 -20.59
N GLY A 305 -0.07 -15.23 -20.70
CA GLY A 305 1.02 -15.91 -21.40
C GLY A 305 1.14 -15.54 -22.88
N ALA A 306 0.00 -15.44 -23.57
CA ALA A 306 -0.06 -15.06 -24.98
C ALA A 306 0.46 -13.63 -25.23
N LEU A 307 0.04 -12.66 -24.41
CA LEU A 307 0.52 -11.27 -24.47
C LEU A 307 2.02 -11.17 -24.17
N THR A 308 2.51 -11.91 -23.17
CA THR A 308 3.95 -12.00 -22.89
C THR A 308 4.72 -12.53 -24.09
N ALA A 309 4.27 -13.63 -24.70
CA ALA A 309 4.92 -14.21 -25.87
C ALA A 309 4.90 -13.26 -27.08
N ARG A 310 3.78 -12.56 -27.32
CA ARG A 310 3.68 -11.52 -28.35
C ARG A 310 4.75 -10.46 -28.15
N ASN A 311 4.80 -9.86 -26.96
CA ASN A 311 5.69 -8.73 -26.67
C ASN A 311 7.17 -9.17 -26.71
N TYR A 312 7.49 -10.35 -26.16
CA TYR A 312 8.84 -10.90 -26.16
C TYR A 312 9.37 -11.27 -27.55
N PHE A 313 8.61 -12.03 -28.33
CA PHE A 313 9.07 -12.48 -29.65
C PHE A 313 9.00 -11.37 -30.69
N SER A 314 8.10 -10.38 -30.53
CA SER A 314 7.85 -9.30 -31.50
C SER A 314 7.65 -9.84 -32.92
N ASP A 315 7.01 -11.01 -33.02
CA ASP A 315 6.78 -11.73 -34.27
C ASP A 315 5.45 -11.31 -34.91
N PRO A 316 5.40 -10.95 -36.21
CA PRO A 316 4.18 -10.48 -36.85
C PRO A 316 3.02 -11.49 -36.83
N GLN A 317 3.31 -12.77 -37.09
CA GLN A 317 2.27 -13.80 -37.11
C GLN A 317 1.72 -14.05 -35.71
N LEU A 318 2.62 -14.19 -34.72
CA LEU A 318 2.24 -14.34 -33.32
C LEU A 318 1.42 -13.14 -32.84
N THR A 319 1.78 -11.93 -33.26
CA THR A 319 1.04 -10.70 -32.95
C THR A 319 -0.38 -10.73 -33.50
N GLU A 320 -0.55 -11.11 -34.76
CA GLU A 320 -1.88 -11.26 -35.36
C GLU A 320 -2.71 -12.32 -34.63
N ASP A 321 -2.12 -13.46 -34.32
CA ASP A 321 -2.80 -14.56 -33.63
C ASP A 321 -3.26 -14.17 -32.22
N VAL A 322 -2.41 -13.47 -31.45
CA VAL A 322 -2.78 -12.97 -30.11
C VAL A 322 -3.85 -11.89 -30.19
N ASN A 323 -3.75 -10.95 -31.14
CA ASN A 323 -4.76 -9.89 -31.31
C ASN A 323 -6.12 -10.48 -31.67
N ARG A 324 -6.16 -11.51 -32.54
CA ARG A 324 -7.39 -12.24 -32.87
C ARG A 324 -7.93 -13.03 -31.67
N LEU A 325 -7.05 -13.69 -30.92
CA LEU A 325 -7.43 -14.48 -29.74
C LEU A 325 -8.02 -13.61 -28.63
N TYR A 326 -7.38 -12.49 -28.31
CA TYR A 326 -7.83 -11.57 -27.28
C TYR A 326 -9.05 -10.76 -27.73
N GLY A 327 -9.04 -10.27 -28.97
CA GLY A 327 -10.12 -9.46 -29.52
C GLY A 327 -11.48 -10.18 -29.64
N ARG A 328 -11.50 -11.51 -29.66
CA ARG A 328 -12.76 -12.30 -29.67
C ARG A 328 -13.37 -12.54 -28.29
N VAL A 329 -12.67 -12.23 -27.20
CA VAL A 329 -13.17 -12.47 -25.83
C VAL A 329 -14.24 -11.45 -25.48
N ASN A 330 -15.46 -11.93 -25.24
CA ASN A 330 -16.61 -11.06 -24.97
C ASN A 330 -16.82 -10.87 -23.45
N TRP A 331 -16.05 -9.99 -22.83
CA TRP A 331 -16.12 -9.69 -21.40
C TRP A 331 -17.53 -9.35 -20.88
N HIS A 332 -18.31 -8.63 -21.69
CA HIS A 332 -19.71 -8.27 -21.37
C HIS A 332 -20.65 -9.48 -21.35
N TRP A 333 -20.39 -10.50 -22.17
CA TRP A 333 -21.15 -11.75 -22.06
C TRP A 333 -20.88 -12.45 -20.73
N MET A 334 -19.63 -12.43 -20.25
CA MET A 334 -19.26 -13.03 -18.96
C MET A 334 -19.81 -12.26 -17.75
N LEU A 335 -20.17 -10.98 -17.92
CA LEU A 335 -20.96 -10.24 -16.93
C LEU A 335 -22.37 -10.81 -16.76
N ASN A 336 -22.95 -11.42 -17.80
CA ASN A 336 -24.31 -11.98 -17.76
C ASN A 336 -25.33 -10.98 -17.16
N GLY A 337 -25.27 -9.71 -17.60
CA GLY A 337 -26.15 -8.63 -17.16
C GLY A 337 -25.95 -8.13 -15.73
N ALA A 338 -24.89 -8.55 -15.03
CA ALA A 338 -24.52 -8.07 -13.70
C ALA A 338 -23.27 -7.16 -13.76
N ASP A 339 -22.90 -6.55 -12.63
CA ASP A 339 -21.75 -5.63 -12.59
C ASP A 339 -20.40 -6.34 -12.40
N LEU A 340 -20.40 -7.64 -12.05
CA LEU A 340 -19.20 -8.42 -11.78
C LEU A 340 -19.14 -9.67 -12.67
N LEU A 341 -17.92 -10.07 -13.06
CA LEU A 341 -17.70 -11.22 -13.93
C LEU A 341 -18.13 -12.52 -13.26
N SER A 342 -18.85 -13.37 -14.00
CA SER A 342 -19.11 -14.76 -13.61
C SER A 342 -17.81 -15.54 -13.55
N MET A 343 -17.70 -16.47 -12.59
CA MET A 343 -16.56 -17.39 -12.55
C MET A 343 -16.53 -18.30 -13.78
N GLY A 344 -17.71 -18.69 -14.30
CA GLY A 344 -17.79 -19.46 -15.53
C GLY A 344 -19.21 -19.70 -16.03
N TRP A 345 -19.31 -20.57 -17.04
CA TRP A 345 -20.55 -20.95 -17.70
C TRP A 345 -20.49 -22.41 -18.19
N LYS A 346 -21.61 -23.13 -18.10
CA LYS A 346 -21.76 -24.50 -18.62
C LYS A 346 -22.92 -24.58 -19.60
N PRO A 347 -22.79 -25.32 -20.72
CA PRO A 347 -23.91 -25.60 -21.62
C PRO A 347 -25.13 -26.21 -20.93
N GLU A 348 -24.89 -27.02 -19.90
CA GLU A 348 -25.94 -27.77 -19.19
C GLU A 348 -26.76 -26.90 -18.23
N SER A 349 -26.13 -25.86 -17.64
CA SER A 349 -26.71 -25.12 -16.51
C SER A 349 -26.66 -23.61 -16.64
N GLY A 350 -26.08 -23.07 -17.71
CA GLY A 350 -25.87 -21.64 -17.87
C GLY A 350 -24.70 -21.11 -17.02
N PHE A 351 -24.76 -19.83 -16.65
CA PHE A 351 -23.73 -19.19 -15.84
C PHE A 351 -23.68 -19.73 -14.42
N ILE A 352 -22.46 -19.88 -13.89
CA ILE A 352 -22.22 -20.27 -12.51
C ILE A 352 -22.72 -19.14 -11.58
N GLN A 353 -23.29 -19.51 -10.43
CA GLN A 353 -23.83 -18.54 -9.47
C GLN A 353 -22.74 -17.64 -8.86
N HIS A 354 -21.55 -18.18 -8.65
CA HIS A 354 -20.41 -17.48 -8.06
C HIS A 354 -19.81 -16.43 -9.01
N ARG A 355 -19.44 -15.29 -8.42
CA ARG A 355 -18.90 -14.10 -9.09
C ARG A 355 -17.57 -13.73 -8.44
N TRP A 356 -16.70 -13.08 -9.20
CA TRP A 356 -15.46 -12.52 -8.67
C TRP A 356 -15.73 -11.23 -7.88
N ASN A 357 -16.19 -11.38 -6.65
CA ASN A 357 -16.74 -10.29 -5.84
C ASN A 357 -15.92 -9.92 -4.59
N ALA A 358 -14.81 -10.60 -4.33
CA ALA A 358 -13.91 -10.32 -3.22
C ALA A 358 -12.48 -10.71 -3.60
N TYR A 359 -11.49 -9.91 -3.18
CA TYR A 359 -10.07 -10.00 -3.53
C TYR A 359 -9.59 -11.45 -3.63
N SER A 360 -9.01 -11.79 -4.78
CA SER A 360 -8.49 -13.12 -5.09
C SER A 360 -7.54 -13.00 -6.30
N GLU A 361 -7.19 -14.12 -6.95
CA GLU A 361 -6.45 -14.19 -8.21
C GLU A 361 -7.09 -13.42 -9.39
N HIS A 362 -8.34 -12.97 -9.27
CA HIS A 362 -9.08 -12.27 -10.33
C HIS A 362 -8.59 -10.85 -10.64
N THR A 363 -7.63 -10.30 -9.92
CA THR A 363 -7.12 -8.94 -10.25
C THR A 363 -6.54 -8.89 -11.67
N LEU A 364 -5.83 -9.94 -12.11
CA LEU A 364 -5.39 -10.09 -13.50
C LEU A 364 -6.57 -10.14 -14.49
N LEU A 365 -7.63 -10.86 -14.14
CA LEU A 365 -8.83 -11.02 -14.96
C LEU A 365 -9.51 -9.66 -15.23
N TYR A 366 -9.72 -8.84 -14.20
CA TYR A 366 -10.35 -7.53 -14.38
C TYR A 366 -9.46 -6.56 -15.15
N LEU A 367 -8.15 -6.55 -14.88
CA LEU A 367 -7.23 -5.70 -15.64
C LEU A 367 -7.20 -6.08 -17.12
N LEU A 368 -7.20 -7.37 -17.47
CA LEU A 368 -7.35 -7.78 -18.87
C LEU A 368 -8.72 -7.36 -19.43
N ALA A 369 -9.81 -7.57 -18.70
CA ALA A 369 -11.14 -7.18 -19.17
C ALA A 369 -11.27 -5.66 -19.44
N MET A 370 -10.62 -4.81 -18.63
CA MET A 370 -10.56 -3.36 -18.80
C MET A 370 -9.55 -2.91 -19.87
N GLY A 371 -8.43 -3.63 -20.00
CA GLY A 371 -7.40 -3.39 -21.01
C GLY A 371 -7.77 -3.87 -22.41
N ALA A 372 -8.87 -4.61 -22.54
CA ALA A 372 -9.25 -5.30 -23.78
C ALA A 372 -9.33 -4.35 -24.99
N PRO A 373 -8.85 -4.78 -26.16
CA PRO A 373 -8.85 -3.93 -27.37
C PRO A 373 -10.26 -3.69 -27.94
N HIS A 374 -11.23 -4.53 -27.60
CA HIS A 374 -12.61 -4.45 -28.08
C HIS A 374 -13.58 -4.62 -26.92
N LYS A 375 -14.53 -3.68 -26.80
CA LYS A 375 -15.56 -3.64 -25.74
C LYS A 375 -14.97 -3.89 -24.33
N PRO A 376 -13.97 -3.09 -23.90
CA PRO A 376 -13.43 -3.20 -22.55
C PRO A 376 -14.52 -2.93 -21.50
N LEU A 377 -14.36 -3.51 -20.32
CA LEU A 377 -15.23 -3.18 -19.19
C LEU A 377 -15.01 -1.73 -18.72
N ASP A 378 -16.04 -1.18 -18.08
CA ASP A 378 -15.95 0.14 -17.46
C ASP A 378 -14.90 0.15 -16.33
N SER A 379 -14.21 1.28 -16.17
CA SER A 379 -13.16 1.42 -15.17
C SER A 379 -13.65 1.29 -13.73
N ASP A 380 -14.90 1.70 -13.45
CA ASP A 380 -15.48 1.62 -12.12
C ASP A 380 -15.70 0.17 -11.66
N THR A 381 -15.75 -0.78 -12.60
CA THR A 381 -15.85 -2.22 -12.30
C THR A 381 -14.72 -2.71 -11.37
N TRP A 382 -13.54 -2.09 -11.44
CA TRP A 382 -12.39 -2.37 -10.56
C TRP A 382 -12.67 -2.10 -9.08
N TYR A 383 -13.60 -1.20 -8.78
CA TYR A 383 -13.90 -0.77 -7.42
C TYR A 383 -15.14 -1.46 -6.82
N LEU A 384 -15.81 -2.33 -7.59
CA LEU A 384 -17.04 -3.02 -7.16
C LEU A 384 -16.79 -4.27 -6.31
N TRP A 385 -15.65 -4.94 -6.46
CA TRP A 385 -15.31 -6.13 -5.67
C TRP A 385 -14.69 -5.77 -4.31
N LYS A 386 -14.98 -6.59 -3.31
CA LYS A 386 -14.62 -6.37 -1.91
C LYS A 386 -13.13 -6.57 -1.66
N ARG A 387 -12.56 -5.76 -0.77
CA ARG A 387 -11.17 -5.87 -0.29
C ARG A 387 -11.19 -6.14 1.21
N PRO A 388 -11.47 -7.38 1.65
CA PRO A 388 -11.61 -7.67 3.08
C PRO A 388 -10.28 -7.45 3.80
N VAL A 389 -10.25 -6.52 4.77
CA VAL A 389 -9.05 -6.22 5.56
C VAL A 389 -8.98 -7.14 6.76
N PHE A 390 -7.79 -7.69 7.02
CA PHE A 390 -7.54 -8.59 8.14
C PHE A 390 -6.22 -8.25 8.82
N THR A 391 -6.13 -8.50 10.13
CA THR A 391 -4.90 -8.31 10.90
C THR A 391 -4.44 -9.64 11.50
N TYR A 392 -3.21 -10.05 11.20
CA TYR A 392 -2.58 -11.22 11.80
C TYR A 392 -1.11 -10.93 12.12
N GLY A 393 -0.66 -11.29 13.31
CA GLY A 393 0.75 -11.08 13.70
C GLY A 393 1.16 -9.60 13.66
N GLY A 394 0.24 -8.69 13.98
CA GLY A 394 0.48 -7.24 13.89
C GLY A 394 0.57 -6.66 12.48
N ARG A 395 0.23 -7.44 11.44
CA ARG A 395 0.20 -6.99 10.04
C ARG A 395 -1.22 -6.90 9.55
N THR A 396 -1.58 -5.73 9.02
CA THR A 396 -2.88 -5.45 8.42
C THR A 396 -2.78 -5.55 6.91
N TYR A 397 -3.59 -6.41 6.28
CA TYR A 397 -3.57 -6.63 4.84
C TYR A 397 -4.94 -7.01 4.26
N ILE A 398 -5.13 -6.91 2.94
CA ILE A 398 -6.32 -7.42 2.24
C ILE A 398 -6.19 -8.94 2.17
N GLN A 399 -7.09 -9.64 2.84
CA GLN A 399 -7.03 -11.09 2.96
C GLN A 399 -7.59 -11.79 1.72
N ALA A 400 -6.87 -12.83 1.33
CA ALA A 400 -7.32 -13.87 0.41
C ALA A 400 -6.62 -15.16 0.82
N VAL A 401 -7.36 -16.26 0.92
CA VAL A 401 -6.84 -17.59 1.24
C VAL A 401 -7.43 -18.58 0.25
N PRO A 402 -6.64 -19.53 -0.30
CA PRO A 402 -5.21 -19.79 -0.03
C PRO A 402 -4.21 -18.81 -0.65
N LEU A 403 -2.92 -18.96 -0.31
CA LEU A 403 -1.86 -18.01 -0.63
C LEU A 403 -1.67 -17.74 -2.13
N PHE A 404 -1.96 -18.70 -3.02
CA PHE A 404 -1.83 -18.52 -4.48
C PHE A 404 -2.63 -17.33 -5.04
N GLN A 405 -3.71 -16.93 -4.36
CA GLN A 405 -4.54 -15.80 -4.75
C GLN A 405 -3.76 -14.47 -4.71
N HIS A 406 -2.71 -14.39 -3.88
CA HIS A 406 -1.76 -13.27 -3.84
C HIS A 406 -0.59 -13.42 -4.84
N GLN A 407 -0.45 -14.57 -5.50
CA GLN A 407 0.72 -14.91 -6.30
C GLN A 407 0.42 -14.87 -7.80
N TYR A 408 -0.69 -15.47 -8.24
CA TYR A 408 -1.00 -15.63 -9.67
C TYR A 408 -1.05 -14.30 -10.44
N PRO A 409 -1.70 -13.24 -9.93
CA PRO A 409 -1.68 -11.95 -10.63
C PRO A 409 -0.26 -11.39 -10.79
N HIS A 410 0.57 -11.58 -9.76
CA HIS A 410 1.96 -11.11 -9.73
C HIS A 410 2.91 -11.96 -10.56
N CYS A 411 2.48 -13.09 -11.12
CA CYS A 411 3.31 -13.83 -12.09
C CYS A 411 3.56 -12.99 -13.35
N TRP A 412 2.60 -12.16 -13.74
CA TRP A 412 2.69 -11.31 -14.94
C TRP A 412 2.63 -9.81 -14.65
N ILE A 413 1.81 -9.35 -13.69
CA ILE A 413 1.66 -7.93 -13.41
C ILE A 413 2.73 -7.47 -12.42
N ASP A 414 3.48 -6.44 -12.81
CA ASP A 414 4.40 -5.77 -11.90
C ASP A 414 3.66 -4.69 -11.10
N PHE A 415 3.15 -5.08 -9.94
CA PHE A 415 2.56 -4.13 -8.99
C PHE A 415 3.60 -3.39 -8.15
N ARG A 416 4.90 -3.66 -8.31
CA ARG A 416 5.92 -2.96 -7.51
C ARG A 416 5.84 -1.48 -7.80
N ARG A 417 5.83 -0.67 -6.74
CA ARG A 417 5.78 0.79 -6.83
C ARG A 417 4.49 1.28 -7.48
N LEU A 418 3.43 0.48 -7.55
CA LEU A 418 2.12 0.88 -8.07
C LEU A 418 1.07 0.80 -6.97
N ARG A 419 0.21 1.81 -6.90
CA ARG A 419 -0.97 1.82 -6.03
C ARG A 419 -2.17 2.40 -6.75
N ASP A 420 -3.35 1.89 -6.44
CA ASP A 420 -4.61 2.53 -6.79
C ASP A 420 -5.16 3.30 -5.57
N ALA A 421 -6.43 3.69 -5.63
CA ALA A 421 -7.13 4.31 -4.52
C ALA A 421 -7.20 3.42 -3.25
N LYS A 422 -7.17 2.09 -3.42
CA LYS A 422 -7.50 1.10 -2.39
C LYS A 422 -6.31 0.33 -1.83
N ALA A 423 -5.22 0.15 -2.57
CA ALA A 423 -4.05 -0.59 -2.11
C ALA A 423 -2.77 -0.38 -2.92
N ASP A 424 -1.64 -0.58 -2.26
CA ASP A 424 -0.44 -1.13 -2.90
C ASP A 424 -0.56 -2.66 -2.82
N TYR A 425 -0.75 -3.31 -3.97
CA TYR A 425 -0.99 -4.75 -4.03
C TYR A 425 0.29 -5.57 -3.89
N PHE A 426 1.47 -5.02 -4.23
CA PHE A 426 2.73 -5.72 -4.01
C PHE A 426 3.07 -5.80 -2.53
N LEU A 427 2.89 -4.67 -1.83
CA LEU A 427 3.03 -4.62 -0.39
C LEU A 427 1.98 -5.48 0.32
N ASN A 428 0.72 -5.46 -0.14
CA ASN A 428 -0.32 -6.36 0.35
C ASN A 428 0.12 -7.84 0.30
N SER A 429 0.59 -8.31 -0.85
CA SER A 429 1.01 -9.70 -1.05
C SER A 429 2.25 -10.07 -0.23
N ARG A 430 3.15 -9.10 0.02
CA ARG A 430 4.27 -9.25 0.97
C ARG A 430 3.79 -9.39 2.41
N LEU A 431 2.87 -8.54 2.86
CA LEU A 431 2.31 -8.62 4.21
C LEU A 431 1.54 -9.93 4.41
N ALA A 432 0.74 -10.34 3.43
CA ALA A 432 0.02 -11.61 3.43
C ALA A 432 0.99 -12.82 3.50
N THR A 433 2.08 -12.81 2.73
CA THR A 433 3.12 -13.85 2.77
C THR A 433 3.77 -13.95 4.15
N LEU A 434 4.14 -12.81 4.75
CA LEU A 434 4.77 -12.80 6.08
C LEU A 434 3.79 -13.20 7.19
N ALA A 435 2.53 -12.79 7.10
CA ALA A 435 1.46 -13.23 8.00
C ALA A 435 1.22 -14.75 7.87
N HIS A 436 1.24 -15.29 6.65
CA HIS A 436 1.11 -16.72 6.39
C HIS A 436 2.27 -17.54 6.97
N ARG A 437 3.49 -17.00 6.87
CA ARG A 437 4.66 -17.57 7.54
C ARG A 437 4.46 -17.65 9.05
N GLU A 438 4.08 -16.54 9.68
CA GLU A 438 3.82 -16.51 11.12
C GLU A 438 2.69 -17.46 11.53
N TYR A 439 1.67 -17.58 10.69
CA TYR A 439 0.60 -18.54 10.87
C TYR A 439 1.11 -19.98 10.90
N CYS A 440 1.90 -20.40 9.90
CA CYS A 440 2.52 -21.72 9.89
C CYS A 440 3.38 -21.95 11.15
N LEU A 441 4.18 -20.95 11.55
CA LEU A 441 5.02 -21.05 12.75
C LEU A 441 4.21 -21.18 14.04
N SER A 442 3.02 -20.57 14.11
CA SER A 442 2.10 -20.72 15.25
C SER A 442 1.57 -22.15 15.40
N LEU A 443 1.58 -22.95 14.32
CA LEU A 443 1.12 -24.33 14.32
C LEU A 443 2.22 -25.33 14.67
N ARG A 444 3.44 -24.88 14.98
CA ARG A 444 4.60 -25.74 15.25
C ARG A 444 4.39 -26.75 16.38
N ASP A 445 3.57 -26.42 17.37
CA ASP A 445 3.28 -27.32 18.50
C ASP A 445 2.44 -28.53 18.06
N ARG A 446 1.64 -28.35 17.01
CA ARG A 446 0.85 -29.41 16.35
C ARG A 446 1.64 -30.11 15.24
N PHE A 447 2.44 -29.35 14.49
CA PHE A 447 3.24 -29.85 13.36
C PHE A 447 4.72 -29.48 13.55
N PRO A 448 5.50 -30.31 14.28
CA PRO A 448 6.89 -29.97 14.67
C PRO A 448 7.87 -29.74 13.52
N ALA A 449 7.53 -30.17 12.30
CA ALA A 449 8.34 -29.91 11.11
C ALA A 449 8.29 -28.43 10.67
N TYR A 450 7.22 -27.69 10.99
CA TYR A 450 7.14 -26.29 10.66
C TYR A 450 8.19 -25.49 11.43
N SER A 451 8.99 -24.73 10.69
CA SER A 451 10.14 -24.00 11.20
C SER A 451 10.38 -22.71 10.38
N PRO A 452 11.24 -21.80 10.86
CA PRO A 452 11.59 -20.58 10.11
C PRO A 452 12.06 -20.81 8.67
N THR A 453 12.55 -22.01 8.37
CA THR A 453 13.09 -22.47 7.08
C THR A 453 12.25 -23.61 6.46
N LEU A 454 11.10 -23.98 7.01
CA LEU A 454 10.22 -24.98 6.42
C LEU A 454 8.76 -24.65 6.75
N TRP A 455 8.07 -24.01 5.84
CA TRP A 455 6.68 -23.56 5.99
C TRP A 455 6.06 -23.32 4.61
N GLY A 456 4.75 -23.05 4.59
CA GLY A 456 4.03 -22.69 3.38
C GLY A 456 3.02 -23.76 2.98
N VAL A 457 1.77 -23.33 2.93
CA VAL A 457 0.64 -24.10 2.41
C VAL A 457 -0.17 -23.22 1.46
N THR A 458 -0.66 -23.82 0.39
CA THR A 458 -1.61 -23.23 -0.57
C THR A 458 -2.29 -24.40 -1.28
N ALA A 459 -3.40 -24.18 -1.99
CA ALA A 459 -4.13 -25.26 -2.66
C ALA A 459 -3.20 -26.15 -3.50
N SER A 460 -3.30 -27.47 -3.33
CA SER A 460 -2.43 -28.47 -3.96
C SER A 460 -2.98 -29.88 -3.79
N LEU A 461 -2.31 -30.89 -4.33
CA LEU A 461 -2.53 -32.29 -3.99
C LEU A 461 -2.19 -32.55 -2.52
N GLY A 462 -3.01 -33.38 -1.88
CA GLY A 462 -2.82 -33.89 -0.54
C GLY A 462 -3.10 -35.39 -0.45
N PRO A 463 -2.94 -35.99 0.75
CA PRO A 463 -3.11 -37.43 0.95
C PRO A 463 -4.50 -37.97 0.57
N THR A 464 -5.53 -37.13 0.57
CA THR A 464 -6.92 -37.50 0.30
C THR A 464 -7.46 -36.94 -1.03
N GLY A 465 -6.60 -36.44 -1.92
CA GLY A 465 -6.98 -35.80 -3.18
C GLY A 465 -6.55 -34.34 -3.24
N TYR A 466 -7.25 -33.52 -4.03
CA TYR A 466 -6.96 -32.08 -4.08
C TYR A 466 -7.45 -31.38 -2.80
N MET A 467 -6.58 -30.58 -2.20
CA MET A 467 -6.80 -29.95 -0.90
C MET A 467 -6.65 -28.43 -1.03
N VAL A 468 -7.65 -27.69 -0.55
CA VAL A 468 -7.58 -26.23 -0.42
C VAL A 468 -7.05 -25.92 0.97
N TRP A 469 -5.73 -25.87 1.11
CA TRP A 469 -5.08 -25.56 2.37
C TRP A 469 -5.31 -24.09 2.73
N GLY A 470 -5.92 -23.80 3.88
CA GLY A 470 -6.34 -22.45 4.26
C GLY A 470 -5.19 -21.50 4.62
N GLY A 471 -5.50 -20.44 5.36
CA GLY A 471 -4.52 -19.49 5.87
C GLY A 471 -4.92 -18.99 7.26
N PRO A 472 -4.29 -17.92 7.79
CA PRO A 472 -4.76 -17.30 9.02
C PRO A 472 -6.16 -16.68 8.82
N PRO A 473 -7.13 -16.83 9.74
CA PRO A 473 -7.11 -17.70 10.92
C PRO A 473 -7.47 -19.16 10.54
N PRO A 474 -7.09 -20.15 11.37
CA PRO A 474 -7.46 -21.53 11.13
C PRO A 474 -8.99 -21.68 11.14
N THR A 475 -9.55 -22.31 10.11
CA THR A 475 -10.99 -22.65 10.04
C THR A 475 -11.16 -24.17 10.04
N GLN A 476 -12.34 -24.64 10.44
CA GLN A 476 -12.69 -26.06 10.31
C GLN A 476 -12.86 -26.48 8.84
N GLU A 477 -13.14 -25.52 7.96
CA GLU A 477 -13.37 -25.74 6.53
C GLU A 477 -12.08 -26.12 5.78
N TYR A 478 -10.93 -25.61 6.24
CA TYR A 478 -9.63 -25.83 5.58
C TYR A 478 -8.68 -26.61 6.50
N PRO A 479 -8.63 -27.95 6.40
CA PRO A 479 -7.78 -28.76 7.27
C PRO A 479 -6.29 -28.52 6.97
N ILE A 480 -5.47 -28.53 8.02
CA ILE A 480 -3.99 -28.55 7.95
C ILE A 480 -3.49 -29.77 8.71
N ASP A 481 -2.54 -30.50 8.12
CA ASP A 481 -2.00 -31.75 8.67
C ASP A 481 -0.46 -31.77 8.76
N GLY A 482 0.19 -30.63 8.53
CA GLY A 482 1.65 -30.50 8.49
C GLY A 482 2.28 -30.69 7.10
N THR A 483 1.48 -30.88 6.06
CA THR A 483 1.94 -30.85 4.66
C THR A 483 2.60 -29.50 4.33
N VAL A 484 3.63 -29.54 3.48
CA VAL A 484 4.35 -28.38 2.94
C VAL A 484 4.16 -28.37 1.42
N VAL A 485 3.84 -27.21 0.89
CA VAL A 485 3.55 -27.00 -0.54
C VAL A 485 4.62 -26.06 -1.11
N PRO A 486 5.60 -26.57 -1.89
CA PRO A 486 6.74 -25.76 -2.36
C PRO A 486 6.33 -24.51 -3.15
N CYS A 487 5.25 -24.57 -3.94
CA CYS A 487 4.75 -23.44 -4.71
C CYS A 487 4.28 -22.27 -3.82
N ALA A 488 3.87 -22.52 -2.56
CA ALA A 488 3.51 -21.46 -1.62
C ALA A 488 4.69 -20.54 -1.29
N SER A 489 5.89 -21.10 -1.10
CA SER A 489 7.09 -20.29 -0.85
C SER A 489 7.71 -19.81 -2.17
N ALA A 490 7.78 -20.67 -3.20
CA ALA A 490 8.36 -20.29 -4.49
C ALA A 490 7.57 -19.18 -5.19
N GLY A 491 6.24 -19.26 -5.20
CA GLY A 491 5.35 -18.23 -5.74
C GLY A 491 5.38 -16.91 -4.97
N SER A 492 6.01 -16.87 -3.79
CA SER A 492 6.20 -15.66 -2.97
C SER A 492 7.65 -15.15 -2.97
N LEU A 493 8.53 -15.70 -3.82
CA LEU A 493 9.95 -15.33 -3.89
C LEU A 493 10.19 -13.82 -4.02
N PRO A 494 9.53 -13.07 -4.91
CA PRO A 494 9.74 -11.62 -5.00
C PRO A 494 9.23 -10.84 -3.80
N PHE A 495 8.27 -11.37 -3.04
CA PHE A 495 7.67 -10.68 -1.90
C PHE A 495 8.52 -10.79 -0.64
N ALA A 496 9.08 -11.98 -0.38
CA ALA A 496 9.93 -12.27 0.77
C ALA A 496 11.12 -13.15 0.36
N PRO A 497 12.09 -12.62 -0.40
CA PRO A 497 13.14 -13.42 -1.05
C PRO A 497 13.96 -14.23 -0.06
N ARG A 498 14.34 -13.62 1.07
CA ARG A 498 15.18 -14.27 2.08
C ARG A 498 14.43 -15.42 2.76
N GLU A 499 13.19 -15.17 3.18
CA GLU A 499 12.37 -16.13 3.90
C GLU A 499 11.96 -17.30 3.01
N CYS A 500 11.58 -17.02 1.76
CA CYS A 500 11.13 -18.03 0.81
C CYS A 500 12.29 -18.87 0.27
N LEU A 501 13.41 -18.23 -0.09
CA LEU A 501 14.58 -18.96 -0.59
C LEU A 501 15.15 -19.91 0.48
N ALA A 502 15.14 -19.51 1.75
CA ALA A 502 15.53 -20.38 2.86
C ALA A 502 14.66 -21.64 2.94
N VAL A 503 13.36 -21.57 2.59
CA VAL A 503 12.48 -22.74 2.50
C VAL A 503 12.87 -23.64 1.34
N LEU A 504 13.09 -23.07 0.16
CA LEU A 504 13.46 -23.85 -1.03
C LEU A 504 14.82 -24.55 -0.85
N GLU A 505 15.78 -23.85 -0.23
CA GLU A 505 17.08 -24.41 0.14
C GLU A 505 16.95 -25.54 1.17
N GLU A 506 16.09 -25.40 2.18
CA GLU A 506 15.83 -26.46 3.15
C GLU A 506 15.21 -27.70 2.49
N ILE A 507 14.24 -27.49 1.60
CA ILE A 507 13.59 -28.57 0.85
C ILE A 507 14.62 -29.33 0.00
N VAL A 508 15.44 -28.64 -0.79
CA VAL A 508 16.43 -29.29 -1.67
C VAL A 508 17.57 -29.93 -0.89
N ASN A 509 18.02 -29.34 0.22
CA ASN A 509 19.18 -29.86 0.95
C ASN A 509 18.82 -30.94 1.98
N HIS A 510 17.59 -30.95 2.51
CA HIS A 510 17.18 -31.87 3.59
C HIS A 510 15.99 -32.78 3.24
N TYR A 511 15.18 -32.42 2.23
CA TYR A 511 14.00 -33.19 1.81
C TYR A 511 14.03 -33.59 0.33
N SER A 512 15.20 -33.59 -0.32
CA SER A 512 15.32 -33.84 -1.76
C SER A 512 14.65 -35.12 -2.24
N GLU A 513 14.79 -36.23 -1.51
CA GLU A 513 14.17 -37.51 -1.88
C GLU A 513 12.64 -37.47 -1.90
N GLN A 514 12.03 -36.60 -1.08
CA GLN A 514 10.59 -36.43 -0.99
C GLN A 514 10.08 -35.38 -1.98
N ALA A 515 10.83 -34.30 -2.17
CA ALA A 515 10.28 -33.08 -2.73
C ALA A 515 11.01 -32.53 -3.97
N TRP A 516 12.16 -33.09 -4.37
CA TRP A 516 12.97 -32.58 -5.47
C TRP A 516 13.17 -33.63 -6.58
N THR A 517 12.55 -33.38 -7.74
CA THR A 517 12.54 -34.30 -8.88
C THR A 517 13.38 -33.76 -10.04
N PRO A 518 13.70 -34.57 -11.06
CA PRO A 518 14.34 -34.07 -12.29
C PRO A 518 13.54 -32.98 -13.02
N LEU A 519 12.24 -32.85 -12.72
CA LEU A 519 11.31 -31.90 -13.33
C LEU A 519 10.95 -30.73 -12.38
N GLY A 520 11.66 -30.59 -11.26
CA GLY A 520 11.44 -29.52 -10.28
C GLY A 520 10.82 -30.04 -8.99
N PHE A 521 10.17 -29.15 -8.24
CA PHE A 521 9.53 -29.52 -6.99
C PHE A 521 8.31 -30.40 -7.21
N VAL A 522 8.06 -31.36 -6.31
CA VAL A 522 6.74 -32.00 -6.24
C VAL A 522 5.67 -30.99 -5.85
N ASP A 523 4.42 -31.31 -6.11
CA ASP A 523 3.28 -30.46 -5.79
C ASP A 523 3.14 -30.19 -4.28
N ALA A 524 3.24 -31.25 -3.47
CA ALA A 524 3.25 -31.18 -2.01
C ALA A 524 3.91 -32.41 -1.40
N PHE A 525 4.37 -32.28 -0.16
CA PHE A 525 4.88 -33.40 0.63
C PHE A 525 4.62 -33.19 2.12
N ASN A 526 4.57 -34.27 2.90
CA ASN A 526 4.39 -34.22 4.34
C ASN A 526 5.67 -34.72 5.05
N PRO A 527 6.45 -33.82 5.68
CA PRO A 527 7.71 -34.17 6.34
C PRO A 527 7.59 -35.24 7.43
N ALA A 528 6.44 -35.32 8.10
CA ALA A 528 6.25 -36.22 9.24
C ALA A 528 5.86 -37.64 8.81
N THR A 529 5.09 -37.78 7.73
CA THR A 529 4.61 -39.08 7.24
C THR A 529 5.46 -39.64 6.10
N GLY A 530 6.26 -38.80 5.44
CA GLY A 530 7.02 -39.14 4.23
C GLY A 530 6.16 -39.22 2.97
N TRP A 531 4.87 -38.85 3.06
CA TRP A 531 3.99 -38.77 1.89
C TRP A 531 4.48 -37.68 0.92
N ARG A 532 4.42 -37.97 -0.38
CA ARG A 532 4.67 -36.98 -1.45
C ARG A 532 3.60 -37.11 -2.52
N ALA A 533 3.26 -35.99 -3.15
CA ALA A 533 2.33 -35.97 -4.27
C ALA A 533 2.83 -36.87 -5.41
N PRO A 534 1.94 -37.69 -6.03
CA PRO A 534 2.33 -38.59 -7.12
C PRO A 534 2.50 -37.86 -8.46
N MET A 535 1.96 -36.65 -8.58
CA MET A 535 1.95 -35.81 -9.78
C MET A 535 2.49 -34.42 -9.44
N LEU A 536 3.02 -33.73 -10.45
CA LEU A 536 3.28 -32.29 -10.44
C LEU A 536 2.10 -31.58 -11.12
N LEU A 537 1.60 -30.47 -10.58
CA LEU A 537 0.56 -29.65 -11.22
C LEU A 537 1.17 -28.49 -12.01
N SER A 538 0.67 -28.27 -13.22
CA SER A 538 1.22 -27.26 -14.14
C SER A 538 1.05 -25.83 -13.67
N ILE A 539 -0.05 -25.50 -12.97
CA ILE A 539 -0.29 -24.16 -12.42
C ILE A 539 0.68 -23.82 -11.28
N ASP A 540 1.03 -24.81 -10.46
CA ASP A 540 1.96 -24.67 -9.35
C ASP A 540 3.41 -24.54 -9.84
N GLN A 541 3.79 -25.38 -10.82
CA GLN A 541 5.07 -25.24 -11.54
C GLN A 541 5.16 -23.90 -12.27
N GLY A 542 4.07 -23.43 -12.87
CA GLY A 542 3.99 -22.13 -13.54
C GLY A 542 4.33 -20.98 -12.59
N ALA A 543 3.68 -20.92 -11.43
CA ALA A 543 3.98 -19.91 -10.42
C ALA A 543 5.43 -19.99 -9.91
N VAL A 544 5.96 -21.20 -9.68
CA VAL A 544 7.36 -21.43 -9.27
C VAL A 544 8.33 -20.82 -10.29
N LEU A 545 8.15 -21.12 -11.58
CA LEU A 545 9.03 -20.68 -12.66
C LEU A 545 9.00 -19.17 -12.85
N LEU A 546 7.81 -18.59 -13.01
CA LEU A 546 7.66 -17.17 -13.33
C LEU A 546 8.13 -16.28 -12.17
N MET A 547 7.84 -16.67 -10.92
CA MET A 547 8.24 -15.90 -9.75
C MET A 547 9.74 -16.02 -9.44
N ALA A 548 10.38 -17.15 -9.77
CA ALA A 548 11.83 -17.27 -9.75
C ALA A 548 12.49 -16.32 -10.78
N GLU A 549 12.01 -16.32 -12.03
CA GLU A 549 12.55 -15.44 -13.07
C GLU A 549 12.32 -13.96 -12.73
N ASN A 550 11.14 -13.60 -12.21
CA ASN A 550 10.84 -12.25 -11.77
C ASN A 550 11.74 -11.78 -10.61
N LEU A 551 12.10 -12.67 -9.68
CA LEU A 551 13.08 -12.36 -8.64
C LEU A 551 14.48 -12.14 -9.24
N ARG A 552 14.90 -12.96 -10.22
CA ARG A 552 16.25 -12.88 -10.81
C ARG A 552 16.44 -11.68 -11.74
N SER A 553 15.49 -11.43 -12.63
CA SER A 553 15.62 -10.46 -13.73
C SER A 553 14.48 -9.46 -13.81
N GLY A 554 13.28 -9.85 -13.35
CA GLY A 554 12.05 -9.08 -13.58
C GLY A 554 11.58 -9.11 -15.04
N SER A 555 12.10 -10.02 -15.87
CA SER A 555 11.84 -9.99 -17.31
C SER A 555 10.40 -10.38 -17.68
N VAL A 556 9.73 -11.28 -16.95
CA VAL A 556 8.33 -11.65 -17.24
C VAL A 556 7.42 -10.44 -17.05
N TRP A 557 7.60 -9.72 -15.94
CA TRP A 557 7.00 -8.42 -15.69
C TRP A 557 7.26 -7.43 -16.81
N GLU A 558 8.52 -7.26 -17.21
CA GLU A 558 8.90 -6.33 -18.27
C GLU A 558 8.16 -6.65 -19.58
N TRP A 559 8.18 -7.91 -20.03
CA TRP A 559 7.54 -8.31 -21.27
C TRP A 559 6.03 -8.16 -21.22
N PHE A 560 5.37 -8.52 -20.11
CA PHE A 560 3.93 -8.41 -20.00
C PHE A 560 3.46 -6.95 -19.96
N MET A 561 4.14 -6.10 -19.17
CA MET A 561 3.73 -4.71 -18.92
C MET A 561 3.95 -3.78 -20.11
N GLN A 562 4.78 -4.16 -21.09
CA GLN A 562 5.03 -3.37 -22.31
C GLN A 562 3.82 -3.27 -23.27
N GLY A 563 2.79 -4.10 -23.10
CA GLY A 563 1.61 -4.08 -23.96
C GLY A 563 0.71 -2.85 -23.71
N PRO A 564 0.13 -2.22 -24.75
CA PRO A 564 -0.77 -1.07 -24.58
C PRO A 564 -2.05 -1.42 -23.81
N GLU A 565 -2.39 -2.69 -23.69
CA GLU A 565 -3.54 -3.17 -22.91
C GLU A 565 -3.32 -2.95 -21.41
N MET A 566 -2.10 -3.16 -20.90
CA MET A 566 -1.80 -2.96 -19.48
C MET A 566 -1.71 -1.49 -19.11
N GLU A 567 -1.19 -0.64 -20.00
CA GLU A 567 -1.23 0.81 -19.81
C GLU A 567 -2.67 1.31 -19.67
N ARG A 568 -3.57 0.89 -20.58
CA ARG A 568 -5.00 1.23 -20.48
C ARG A 568 -5.66 0.67 -19.22
N ALA A 569 -5.39 -0.60 -18.89
CA ALA A 569 -5.98 -1.27 -17.75
C ALA A 569 -5.60 -0.59 -16.42
N LEU A 570 -4.30 -0.39 -16.20
CA LEU A 570 -3.77 0.23 -14.99
C LEU A 570 -4.18 1.70 -14.89
N GLY A 571 -4.13 2.42 -16.01
CA GLY A 571 -4.62 3.80 -16.09
C GLY A 571 -6.11 3.92 -15.75
N GLY A 572 -6.96 3.06 -16.32
CA GLY A 572 -8.40 3.01 -16.04
C GLY A 572 -8.70 2.61 -14.60
N ALA A 573 -7.97 1.64 -14.05
CA ALA A 573 -8.07 1.24 -12.65
C ALA A 573 -7.49 2.28 -11.67
N GLY A 574 -6.94 3.40 -12.15
CA GLY A 574 -6.44 4.49 -11.30
C GLY A 574 -5.04 4.25 -10.72
N PHE A 575 -4.28 3.28 -11.22
CA PHE A 575 -2.94 3.05 -10.70
C PHE A 575 -2.01 4.23 -10.97
N VAL A 576 -1.34 4.70 -9.92
CA VAL A 576 -0.24 5.66 -9.96
C VAL A 576 1.01 4.97 -9.43
N SER A 577 2.19 5.42 -9.87
CA SER A 577 3.40 4.98 -9.21
C SER A 577 3.48 5.61 -7.81
N HIS A 578 4.22 4.99 -6.92
CA HIS A 578 4.56 5.55 -5.63
C HIS A 578 5.92 4.99 -5.20
N GLY A 579 6.60 5.71 -4.31
CA GLY A 579 7.88 5.27 -3.75
C GLY A 579 8.97 6.33 -3.84
N ARG A 580 9.78 6.37 -2.78
CA ARG A 580 10.81 7.41 -2.54
C ARG A 580 12.12 7.20 -3.27
N TYR A 581 12.29 6.08 -3.97
CA TYR A 581 13.56 5.76 -4.59
C TYR A 581 13.54 6.14 -6.07
N LEU A 582 14.20 7.26 -6.34
CA LEU A 582 14.55 7.75 -7.66
C LEU A 582 15.96 7.31 -8.04
N GLU A 583 16.21 7.17 -9.34
CA GLU A 583 17.52 6.82 -9.86
C GLU A 583 18.54 7.94 -9.57
N PRO A 584 19.86 7.67 -9.53
CA PRO A 584 20.85 8.69 -9.21
C PRO A 584 20.80 9.95 -10.09
N ALA A 585 20.47 9.79 -11.38
CA ALA A 585 20.32 10.92 -12.30
C ALA A 585 19.11 11.80 -11.96
N ASP A 586 18.01 11.18 -11.54
CA ASP A 586 16.80 11.88 -11.12
C ASP A 586 17.03 12.64 -9.81
N GLN A 587 17.77 12.04 -8.87
CA GLN A 587 18.19 12.71 -7.64
C GLN A 587 19.07 13.93 -7.95
N ALA A 588 20.00 13.82 -8.91
CA ALA A 588 20.84 14.94 -9.33
C ALA A 588 20.01 16.10 -9.91
N TYR A 589 18.95 15.80 -10.66
CA TYR A 589 18.01 16.83 -11.15
C TYR A 589 17.26 17.53 -10.00
N LEU A 590 16.80 16.78 -8.99
CA LEU A 590 16.16 17.39 -7.82
C LEU A 590 17.12 18.26 -7.01
N TRP A 591 18.39 17.87 -6.91
CA TRP A 591 19.45 18.70 -6.32
C TRP A 591 19.69 20.00 -7.13
N GLU A 592 19.71 19.93 -8.47
CA GLU A 592 19.78 21.11 -9.34
C GLU A 592 18.59 22.04 -9.10
N LEU A 593 17.38 21.48 -9.04
CA LEU A 593 16.16 22.25 -8.79
C LEU A 593 16.20 22.93 -7.41
N ALA A 594 16.59 22.21 -6.36
CA ALA A 594 16.72 22.79 -5.02
C ALA A 594 17.72 23.95 -5.00
N SER A 595 18.86 23.81 -5.68
CA SER A 595 19.87 24.88 -5.81
C SER A 595 19.32 26.10 -6.55
N ASN A 596 18.61 25.89 -7.67
CA ASN A 596 18.05 26.98 -8.47
C ASN A 596 16.90 27.71 -7.75
N THR A 597 16.06 26.98 -7.01
CA THR A 597 15.02 27.56 -6.16
C THR A 597 15.63 28.35 -5.01
N TRP A 598 16.68 27.84 -4.35
CA TRP A 598 17.42 28.60 -3.34
C TRP A 598 18.01 29.89 -3.93
N ALA A 599 18.61 29.83 -5.12
CA ALA A 599 19.14 31.01 -5.79
C ALA A 599 18.07 32.08 -6.04
N CYS A 600 16.84 31.68 -6.36
CA CYS A 600 15.69 32.58 -6.48
C CYS A 600 15.36 33.26 -5.14
N ILE A 601 15.16 32.46 -4.08
CA ILE A 601 14.87 32.96 -2.73
C ILE A 601 15.96 33.94 -2.27
N ALA A 602 17.23 33.58 -2.47
CA ALA A 602 18.37 34.40 -2.06
C ALA A 602 18.50 35.72 -2.84
N HIS A 603 17.96 35.81 -4.06
CA HIS A 603 18.00 37.00 -4.92
C HIS A 603 16.93 38.04 -4.55
N PHE A 604 15.78 37.57 -4.08
CA PHE A 604 14.63 38.40 -3.72
C PHE A 604 14.53 38.61 -2.21
N VAL A 605 15.62 39.13 -1.63
CA VAL A 605 15.71 39.56 -0.23
C VAL A 605 16.19 41.01 -0.17
N HIS A 606 15.62 41.82 0.71
CA HIS A 606 16.04 43.20 0.89
C HIS A 606 17.44 43.25 1.55
N PRO A 607 18.42 43.97 0.97
CA PRO A 607 19.82 43.86 1.37
C PRO A 607 20.13 44.41 2.77
N THR A 608 19.29 45.29 3.30
CA THR A 608 19.52 45.94 4.61
C THR A 608 18.77 45.26 5.74
N THR A 609 17.47 45.00 5.55
CA THR A 609 16.61 44.39 6.58
C THR A 609 16.70 42.87 6.58
N GLY A 610 17.21 42.26 5.50
CA GLY A 610 17.27 40.81 5.34
C GLY A 610 15.90 40.16 5.13
N LEU A 611 14.81 40.94 5.10
CA LEU A 611 13.46 40.42 4.89
C LEU A 611 13.26 39.99 3.43
N PRO A 612 12.61 38.85 3.17
CA PRO A 612 12.24 38.45 1.82
C PRO A 612 11.18 39.42 1.27
N TYR A 613 11.27 39.74 -0.03
CA TYR A 613 10.14 40.36 -0.73
C TYR A 613 8.98 39.37 -0.85
N ASP A 614 7.76 39.86 -1.09
CA ASP A 614 6.62 38.96 -1.34
C ASP A 614 6.75 38.21 -2.67
N SER A 615 7.21 38.92 -3.70
CA SER A 615 7.38 38.37 -5.04
C SER A 615 8.59 38.95 -5.77
N SER A 616 8.87 38.40 -6.96
CA SER A 616 9.91 38.89 -7.87
C SER A 616 9.74 40.35 -8.31
N ASP A 617 8.57 40.94 -8.11
CA ASP A 617 8.30 42.35 -8.43
C ASP A 617 8.91 43.31 -7.41
N ARG A 618 9.46 42.79 -6.30
CA ARG A 618 9.99 43.57 -5.19
C ARG A 618 8.96 44.53 -4.60
N ASP A 619 7.71 44.05 -4.44
CA ASP A 619 6.68 44.77 -3.69
C ASP A 619 7.26 45.18 -2.33
N PRO A 620 7.09 46.46 -1.90
CA PRO A 620 7.64 46.90 -0.63
C PRO A 620 7.06 46.12 0.55
N MET A 621 5.96 45.40 0.41
CA MET A 621 5.33 44.63 1.49
C MET A 621 5.81 43.17 1.52
N THR A 622 5.92 42.62 2.73
CA THR A 622 6.16 41.19 2.99
C THR A 622 5.26 40.69 4.12
N SER A 623 4.93 39.39 4.09
CA SER A 623 4.08 38.76 5.08
C SER A 623 4.87 38.06 6.19
N ALA A 624 4.25 37.88 7.36
CA ALA A 624 4.82 37.06 8.43
C ALA A 624 5.10 35.60 7.98
N SER A 625 4.25 35.04 7.10
CA SER A 625 4.49 33.73 6.49
C SER A 625 5.77 33.69 5.64
N ASN A 626 6.01 34.70 4.79
CA ASN A 626 7.23 34.79 3.98
C ASN A 626 8.47 34.77 4.85
N ILE A 627 8.47 35.56 5.94
CA ILE A 627 9.60 35.65 6.87
C ILE A 627 9.83 34.30 7.56
N GLY A 628 8.76 33.64 8.03
CA GLY A 628 8.83 32.33 8.68
C GLY A 628 9.43 31.25 7.79
N LEU A 629 8.89 31.08 6.59
CA LEU A 629 9.37 30.06 5.65
C LEU A 629 10.78 30.38 5.13
N TYR A 630 11.15 31.66 5.01
CA TYR A 630 12.51 32.07 4.67
C TYR A 630 13.52 31.69 5.77
N LEU A 631 13.18 31.90 7.05
CA LEU A 631 14.02 31.48 8.18
C LEU A 631 14.28 29.97 8.18
N ALA A 632 13.24 29.16 7.93
CA ALA A 632 13.41 27.72 7.77
C ALA A 632 14.29 27.37 6.55
N SER A 633 14.14 28.12 5.45
CA SER A 633 14.92 27.94 4.23
C SER A 633 16.41 28.24 4.44
N LEU A 634 16.77 29.19 5.31
CA LEU A 634 18.17 29.44 5.67
C LEU A 634 18.83 28.23 6.35
N VAL A 635 18.10 27.54 7.22
CA VAL A 635 18.58 26.30 7.88
C VAL A 635 18.76 25.19 6.83
N ALA A 636 17.76 24.99 5.97
CA ALA A 636 17.83 24.00 4.88
C ALA A 636 18.98 24.29 3.91
N ALA A 637 19.14 25.53 3.45
CA ALA A 637 20.19 25.91 2.50
C ALA A 637 21.59 25.69 3.06
N ARG A 638 21.80 25.89 4.37
CA ARG A 638 23.06 25.56 5.03
C ARG A 638 23.31 24.05 5.00
N ASP A 639 22.34 23.24 5.40
CA ASP A 639 22.51 21.79 5.53
C ASP A 639 22.62 21.07 4.18
N LEU A 640 21.99 21.63 3.15
CA LEU A 640 22.17 21.22 1.76
C LEU A 640 23.51 21.72 1.16
N GLY A 641 24.27 22.54 1.88
CA GLY A 641 25.58 23.04 1.46
C GLY A 641 25.55 24.24 0.50
N PHE A 642 24.39 24.89 0.32
CA PHE A 642 24.24 26.10 -0.49
C PHE A 642 24.66 27.39 0.23
N LEU A 643 24.75 27.35 1.55
CA LEU A 643 25.31 28.40 2.40
C LEU A 643 26.33 27.82 3.37
N THR A 644 27.36 28.61 3.67
CA THR A 644 28.18 28.36 4.86
C THR A 644 27.39 28.69 6.14
N TYR A 645 27.77 28.07 7.26
CA TYR A 645 27.17 28.38 8.57
C TYR A 645 27.23 29.88 8.90
N SER A 646 28.37 30.54 8.63
CA SER A 646 28.54 31.97 8.89
C SER A 646 27.62 32.85 8.05
N GLU A 647 27.40 32.52 6.77
CA GLU A 647 26.48 33.27 5.91
C GLU A 647 25.02 33.08 6.35
N ALA A 648 24.65 31.84 6.69
CA ALA A 648 23.30 31.54 7.17
C ALA A 648 23.00 32.28 8.49
N VAL A 649 23.92 32.28 9.45
CA VAL A 649 23.78 33.03 10.71
C VAL A 649 23.73 34.54 10.47
N ALA A 650 24.54 35.09 9.58
CA ALA A 650 24.51 36.52 9.27
C ALA A 650 23.16 36.95 8.67
N ARG A 651 22.62 36.16 7.73
CA ARG A 651 21.30 36.40 7.13
C ARG A 651 20.17 36.24 8.14
N ALA A 652 20.17 35.17 8.93
CA ALA A 652 19.18 34.95 9.98
C ALA A 652 19.23 36.05 11.07
N GLY A 653 20.43 36.53 11.39
CA GLY A 653 20.65 37.66 12.31
C GLY A 653 20.01 38.96 11.81
N ALA A 654 20.19 39.31 10.52
CA ALA A 654 19.56 40.50 9.94
C ALA A 654 18.01 40.43 9.97
N VAL A 655 17.44 39.26 9.66
CA VAL A 655 15.99 39.03 9.77
C VAL A 655 15.53 39.20 11.22
N LEU A 656 16.28 38.63 12.17
CA LEU A 656 15.96 38.70 13.59
C LEU A 656 16.04 40.12 14.14
N ASP A 657 17.04 40.90 13.76
CA ASP A 657 17.17 42.31 14.12
C ASP A 657 15.95 43.11 13.60
N SER A 658 15.50 42.83 12.38
CA SER A 658 14.28 43.43 11.83
C SER A 658 13.03 42.99 12.59
N LEU A 659 12.88 41.70 12.90
CA LEU A 659 11.75 41.17 13.67
C LEU A 659 11.64 41.79 15.07
N GLU A 660 12.76 42.05 15.74
CA GLU A 660 12.81 42.72 17.05
C GLU A 660 12.41 44.20 16.97
N ALA A 661 12.63 44.85 15.82
CA ALA A 661 12.25 46.24 15.60
C ALA A 661 10.76 46.42 15.21
N LEU A 662 10.09 45.37 14.73
CA LEU A 662 8.67 45.41 14.39
C LEU A 662 7.77 45.63 15.60
N SER A 663 6.75 46.47 15.44
CA SER A 663 5.72 46.66 16.46
C SER A 663 4.93 45.37 16.69
N THR A 664 4.56 45.11 17.94
CA THR A 664 3.76 43.93 18.31
C THR A 664 2.49 44.30 19.06
N TRP A 665 1.47 43.46 18.93
CA TRP A 665 0.28 43.42 19.75
C TRP A 665 0.26 42.07 20.45
N LYS A 666 0.38 42.06 21.79
CA LYS A 666 0.41 40.82 22.58
C LYS A 666 1.46 39.80 22.10
N GLY A 667 2.60 40.31 21.61
CA GLY A 667 3.68 39.51 21.01
C GLY A 667 3.49 39.13 19.54
N PHE A 668 2.30 39.30 18.99
CA PHE A 668 2.01 39.06 17.57
C PHE A 668 2.35 40.27 16.72
N ARG A 669 2.76 40.03 15.48
CA ARG A 669 3.06 41.07 14.49
C ARG A 669 1.90 41.14 13.50
N GLN A 670 1.69 42.31 12.91
CA GLN A 670 0.71 42.46 11.83
C GLN A 670 1.07 41.54 10.66
N CYS A 671 0.09 41.15 9.83
CA CYS A 671 0.37 40.22 8.73
C CYS A 671 1.42 40.80 7.77
N TRP A 672 1.25 42.07 7.37
CA TRP A 672 2.03 42.72 6.34
C TRP A 672 2.88 43.89 6.86
N HIS A 673 4.14 43.93 6.44
CA HIS A 673 5.08 45.02 6.77
C HIS A 673 5.94 45.40 5.57
N SER A 674 6.36 46.66 5.56
CA SER A 674 7.33 47.18 4.60
C SER A 674 8.72 46.59 4.83
N VAL A 675 9.37 46.06 3.79
CA VAL A 675 10.76 45.59 3.84
C VAL A 675 11.77 46.73 3.85
N GLU A 676 11.34 47.95 3.48
CA GLU A 676 12.21 49.14 3.38
C GLU A 676 12.43 49.80 4.74
N ASP A 677 11.34 50.03 5.48
CA ASP A 677 11.32 50.83 6.71
C ASP A 677 10.64 50.14 7.90
N LEU A 678 10.20 48.88 7.73
CA LEU A 678 9.56 48.05 8.75
C LEU A 678 8.19 48.57 9.22
N SER A 679 7.61 49.55 8.54
CA SER A 679 6.28 50.06 8.86
C SER A 679 5.19 49.01 8.58
N PRO A 680 4.17 48.86 9.44
CA PRO A 680 3.04 47.97 9.17
C PRO A 680 2.16 48.49 8.04
N ALA A 681 1.50 47.58 7.33
CA ALA A 681 0.55 47.92 6.28
C ALA A 681 -0.59 48.82 6.81
N THR A 682 -1.00 49.82 6.03
CA THR A 682 -2.10 50.71 6.42
C THR A 682 -3.46 50.25 5.86
N ASN A 683 -3.44 49.45 4.80
CA ASN A 683 -4.62 48.92 4.10
C ASN A 683 -5.05 47.53 4.60
N ASP A 684 -4.16 46.78 5.23
CA ASP A 684 -4.46 45.49 5.88
C ASP A 684 -3.90 45.49 7.31
N THR A 685 -4.75 45.85 8.27
CA THR A 685 -4.42 45.98 9.69
C THR A 685 -4.60 44.69 10.49
N MET A 686 -4.66 43.54 9.79
CA MET A 686 -4.93 42.26 10.42
C MET A 686 -3.69 41.66 11.07
N ILE A 687 -3.89 41.08 12.25
CA ILE A 687 -3.05 40.03 12.79
C ILE A 687 -3.68 38.71 12.40
N SER A 688 -3.02 37.97 11.52
CA SER A 688 -3.45 36.63 11.10
C SER A 688 -2.81 35.57 11.98
N LEU A 689 -3.64 34.70 12.55
CA LEU A 689 -3.17 33.63 13.41
C LEU A 689 -2.40 32.57 12.61
N VAL A 690 -2.80 32.32 11.36
CA VAL A 690 -2.13 31.36 10.45
C VAL A 690 -0.74 31.85 10.06
N ASP A 691 -0.62 33.13 9.66
CA ASP A 691 0.67 33.71 9.30
C ASP A 691 1.62 33.80 10.51
N SER A 692 1.06 34.08 11.68
CA SER A 692 1.80 34.06 12.94
C SER A 692 2.32 32.65 13.28
N ALA A 693 1.56 31.61 12.97
CA ALA A 693 1.99 30.23 13.14
C ALA A 693 3.14 29.86 12.20
N ASN A 694 3.07 30.26 10.93
CA ASN A 694 4.14 30.04 9.97
C ASN A 694 5.44 30.75 10.39
N LEU A 695 5.32 32.00 10.89
CA LEU A 695 6.44 32.73 11.47
C LEU A 695 7.04 32.01 12.69
N ALA A 696 6.21 31.58 13.63
CA ALA A 696 6.65 30.88 14.83
C ALA A 696 7.33 29.54 14.53
N MET A 697 6.82 28.75 13.58
CA MET A 697 7.48 27.52 13.10
C MET A 697 8.88 27.82 12.56
N GLY A 698 8.99 28.84 11.68
CA GLY A 698 10.26 29.27 11.12
C GLY A 698 11.27 29.73 12.18
N MET A 699 10.82 30.50 13.17
CA MET A 699 11.67 30.95 14.29
C MET A 699 12.12 29.77 15.17
N LEU A 700 11.28 28.78 15.43
CA LEU A 700 11.66 27.58 16.19
C LEU A 700 12.68 26.72 15.43
N VAL A 701 12.47 26.53 14.12
CA VAL A 701 13.44 25.84 13.25
C VAL A 701 14.77 26.60 13.25
N ALA A 702 14.76 27.92 13.09
CA ALA A 702 15.97 28.75 13.13
C ALA A 702 16.64 28.75 14.51
N ALA A 703 15.87 28.73 15.61
CA ALA A 703 16.40 28.66 16.96
C ALA A 703 17.23 27.38 17.18
N HIS A 704 16.73 26.24 16.70
CA HIS A 704 17.44 24.97 16.76
C HIS A 704 18.49 24.80 15.66
N GLY A 705 18.38 25.58 14.58
CA GLY A 705 19.36 25.62 13.50
C GLY A 705 20.59 26.45 13.85
N PHE A 706 20.45 27.54 14.61
CA PHE A 706 21.50 28.53 14.82
C PHE A 706 21.73 28.80 16.31
N ASP A 707 22.61 28.03 16.95
CA ASP A 707 22.90 28.08 18.40
C ASP A 707 23.18 29.51 18.91
N SER A 708 23.85 30.35 18.11
CA SER A 708 24.18 31.73 18.49
C SER A 708 22.97 32.68 18.53
N LEU A 709 21.86 32.30 17.91
CA LEU A 709 20.62 33.09 17.82
C LEU A 709 19.45 32.43 18.57
N GLU A 710 19.62 31.20 19.09
CA GLU A 710 18.58 30.38 19.73
C GLU A 710 17.76 31.16 20.76
N CYS A 711 18.44 31.78 21.73
CA CYS A 711 17.80 32.47 22.85
C CYS A 711 16.87 33.60 22.37
N ARG A 712 17.33 34.38 21.39
CA ARG A 712 16.58 35.52 20.84
C ARG A 712 15.34 35.06 20.06
N PHE A 713 15.48 34.07 19.17
CA PHE A 713 14.33 33.51 18.45
C PHE A 713 13.30 32.90 19.41
N ARG A 714 13.76 32.12 20.41
CA ARG A 714 12.86 31.56 21.41
C ARG A 714 12.16 32.61 22.24
N GLN A 715 12.83 33.71 22.57
CA GLN A 715 12.21 34.82 23.28
C GLN A 715 11.04 35.38 22.46
N LEU A 716 11.23 35.65 21.17
CA LEU A 716 10.15 36.15 20.31
C LEU A 716 8.96 35.20 20.23
N VAL A 717 9.18 33.88 20.19
CA VAL A 717 8.10 32.88 20.22
C VAL A 717 7.39 32.86 21.57
N ASN A 718 8.13 32.97 22.68
CA ASN A 718 7.58 32.95 24.04
C ASN A 718 6.77 34.22 24.37
N ASP A 719 7.04 35.34 23.70
CA ASP A 719 6.30 36.58 23.89
C ASP A 719 4.89 36.54 23.26
N MET A 720 4.62 35.60 22.34
CA MET A 720 3.33 35.43 21.66
C MET A 720 2.28 34.82 22.59
N GLN A 721 1.26 35.59 22.96
CA GLN A 721 0.18 35.18 23.88
C GLN A 721 -0.97 34.48 23.14
N TRP A 722 -0.78 33.21 22.77
CA TRP A 722 -1.74 32.43 21.96
C TRP A 722 -3.16 32.34 22.55
N GLU A 723 -3.28 32.38 23.88
CA GLU A 723 -4.56 32.32 24.60
C GLU A 723 -5.52 33.46 24.24
N VAL A 724 -5.04 34.61 23.74
CA VAL A 724 -5.90 35.75 23.41
C VAL A 724 -6.82 35.47 22.21
N PHE A 725 -6.47 34.50 21.36
CA PHE A 725 -7.29 34.07 20.24
C PHE A 725 -8.27 32.96 20.60
N TYR A 726 -8.17 32.36 21.79
CA TYR A 726 -9.02 31.25 22.18
C TYR A 726 -10.39 31.74 22.63
N ASP A 727 -11.43 31.24 21.97
CA ASP A 727 -12.81 31.46 22.34
C ASP A 727 -13.32 30.24 23.12
N PRO A 728 -13.51 30.35 24.45
CA PRO A 728 -13.95 29.23 25.28
C PRO A 728 -15.40 28.82 25.02
N GLU A 729 -16.25 29.71 24.50
CA GLU A 729 -17.65 29.39 24.17
C GLU A 729 -17.73 28.56 22.88
N ALA A 730 -16.95 28.95 21.87
CA ALA A 730 -16.84 28.20 20.61
C ALA A 730 -15.95 26.95 20.75
N GLY A 731 -15.07 26.92 21.76
CA GLY A 731 -14.06 25.88 21.93
C GLY A 731 -13.04 25.85 20.79
N LEU A 732 -12.82 26.98 20.10
CA LEU A 732 -11.99 27.14 18.89
C LEU A 732 -11.15 28.42 18.99
N LEU A 733 -10.14 28.53 18.11
CA LEU A 733 -9.35 29.75 17.97
C LEU A 733 -9.98 30.68 16.93
N ARG A 734 -10.00 31.99 17.21
CA ARG A 734 -10.32 33.05 16.25
C ARG A 734 -9.20 33.14 15.21
N GLY A 735 -9.55 33.32 13.92
CA GLY A 735 -8.56 33.33 12.83
C GLY A 735 -7.62 34.54 12.82
N GLY A 736 -8.01 35.64 13.45
CA GLY A 736 -7.18 36.84 13.54
C GLY A 736 -7.86 38.01 14.23
N TYR A 737 -7.13 39.13 14.35
CA TYR A 737 -7.55 40.35 15.06
C TYR A 737 -7.32 41.59 14.19
N ASP A 738 -8.32 42.47 14.06
CA ASP A 738 -8.19 43.72 13.31
C ASP A 738 -7.75 44.86 14.24
N LEU A 739 -6.52 45.36 14.05
CA LEU A 739 -5.94 46.42 14.90
C LEU A 739 -6.64 47.77 14.74
N ALA A 740 -7.08 48.13 13.53
CA ALA A 740 -7.72 49.41 13.28
C ALA A 740 -9.13 49.45 13.86
N LYS A 741 -9.86 48.33 13.75
CA LYS A 741 -11.21 48.20 14.28
C LYS A 741 -11.26 47.78 15.75
N ASN A 742 -10.14 47.30 16.30
CA ASN A 742 -10.01 46.79 17.66
C ASN A 742 -11.04 45.67 17.96
N VAL A 743 -11.23 44.75 17.01
CA VAL A 743 -12.19 43.64 17.10
C VAL A 743 -11.62 42.34 16.53
N PHE A 744 -12.10 41.22 17.06
CA PHE A 744 -12.05 39.95 16.34
C PHE A 744 -13.15 39.95 15.28
N PRO A 745 -12.84 39.72 13.99
CA PRO A 745 -13.86 39.59 12.96
C PRO A 745 -14.91 38.53 13.35
N SER A 746 -16.19 38.86 13.17
CA SER A 746 -17.26 37.90 13.38
C SER A 746 -17.18 36.78 12.33
N ASN A 747 -17.38 35.53 12.76
CA ASN A 747 -17.43 34.32 11.92
C ASN A 747 -16.10 33.85 11.29
N TRP A 748 -14.94 34.28 11.77
CA TRP A 748 -13.64 33.71 11.35
C TRP A 748 -13.00 32.90 12.47
N TYR A 749 -13.12 31.57 12.38
CA TYR A 749 -12.49 30.60 13.29
C TYR A 749 -11.53 29.69 12.53
N VAL A 750 -10.51 29.21 13.24
CA VAL A 750 -9.68 28.08 12.82
C VAL A 750 -10.45 26.81 13.18
N ASP A 751 -11.21 26.30 12.22
CA ASP A 751 -12.15 25.20 12.45
C ASP A 751 -11.95 24.01 11.52
N LEU A 752 -11.01 24.05 10.57
CA LEU A 752 -10.76 22.98 9.60
C LEU A 752 -9.48 22.21 9.94
N LEU A 753 -9.59 20.89 10.13
CA LEU A 753 -8.42 20.05 10.38
C LEU A 753 -7.51 19.97 9.14
N ALA A 754 -8.05 19.74 7.94
CA ALA A 754 -7.25 19.68 6.71
C ALA A 754 -7.07 21.04 6.04
N SER A 755 -6.57 21.98 6.84
CA SER A 755 -6.14 23.31 6.42
C SER A 755 -4.76 23.63 6.98
N ASP A 756 -4.10 24.63 6.39
CA ASP A 756 -2.84 25.19 6.89
C ASP A 756 -3.02 25.85 8.27
N ALA A 757 -4.22 26.36 8.53
CA ALA A 757 -4.61 26.94 9.82
C ALA A 757 -4.48 25.95 10.99
N ARG A 758 -4.42 24.63 10.75
CA ARG A 758 -4.14 23.65 11.81
C ARG A 758 -2.77 23.87 12.47
N SER A 759 -1.79 24.43 11.76
CA SER A 759 -0.48 24.78 12.34
C SER A 759 -0.65 25.74 13.51
N ALA A 760 -1.60 26.67 13.41
CA ALA A 760 -1.90 27.62 14.47
C ALA A 760 -2.56 26.97 15.68
N ALA A 761 -3.55 26.10 15.44
CA ALA A 761 -4.18 25.33 16.52
C ALA A 761 -3.17 24.43 17.24
N PHE A 762 -2.30 23.76 16.48
CA PHE A 762 -1.22 22.94 17.02
C PHE A 762 -0.26 23.74 17.90
N LEU A 763 0.25 24.88 17.41
CA LEU A 763 1.19 25.71 18.16
C LEU A 763 0.56 26.34 19.40
N ALA A 764 -0.68 26.83 19.32
CA ALA A 764 -1.38 27.40 20.46
C ALA A 764 -1.51 26.38 21.61
N VAL A 765 -1.80 25.12 21.28
CA VAL A 765 -1.83 24.01 22.25
C VAL A 765 -0.41 23.69 22.75
N ALA A 766 0.57 23.60 21.86
CA ALA A 766 1.91 23.16 22.20
C ALA A 766 2.70 24.18 23.02
N LEU A 767 2.61 25.46 22.66
CA LEU A 767 3.34 26.56 23.31
C LEU A 767 2.68 27.01 24.63
N GLY A 768 1.39 26.67 24.84
CA GLY A 768 0.66 26.85 26.09
C GLY A 768 -0.41 27.94 26.04
N GLY A 769 -1.36 27.91 26.98
CA GLY A 769 -2.46 28.89 27.10
C GLY A 769 -3.80 28.46 26.51
N VAL A 770 -3.82 27.39 25.70
CA VAL A 770 -5.02 26.90 24.99
C VAL A 770 -5.24 25.40 25.29
N PRO A 771 -6.47 24.95 25.61
CA PRO A 771 -6.74 23.54 25.90
C PRO A 771 -6.63 22.65 24.66
N LEU A 772 -6.29 21.38 24.87
CA LEU A 772 -6.20 20.34 23.83
C LEU A 772 -7.51 20.22 23.02
N ASP A 773 -8.65 20.51 23.65
CA ASP A 773 -9.97 20.49 23.02
C ASP A 773 -10.07 21.41 21.80
N ALA A 774 -9.29 22.49 21.73
CA ALA A 774 -9.25 23.37 20.56
C ALA A 774 -8.82 22.63 19.29
N TRP A 775 -7.87 21.69 19.40
CA TRP A 775 -7.48 20.79 18.31
C TRP A 775 -8.57 19.74 18.04
N LEU A 776 -9.11 19.14 19.10
CA LEU A 776 -10.10 18.06 18.97
C LEU A 776 -11.43 18.56 18.34
N ASN A 777 -11.74 19.84 18.50
CA ASN A 777 -12.94 20.48 17.94
C ASN A 777 -12.82 20.84 16.45
N LEU A 778 -11.63 20.77 15.84
CA LEU A 778 -11.48 20.95 14.40
C LEU A 778 -12.35 19.96 13.61
N LYS A 779 -12.99 20.47 12.55
CA LYS A 779 -13.87 19.72 11.64
C LYS A 779 -13.06 18.72 10.82
N ARG A 780 -13.67 17.55 10.63
CA ARG A 780 -13.12 16.38 9.94
C ARG A 780 -14.02 16.01 8.77
N ASP A 781 -14.36 17.01 7.96
CA ASP A 781 -15.32 16.87 6.85
C ASP A 781 -14.71 15.95 5.80
N LEU A 782 -15.24 14.74 5.64
CA LEU A 782 -14.74 13.79 4.66
C LEU A 782 -15.28 14.11 3.27
N LYS A 783 -14.42 14.08 2.26
CA LYS A 783 -14.75 14.20 0.85
C LYS A 783 -14.28 12.93 0.15
N GLU A 784 -15.10 12.45 -0.78
CA GLU A 784 -14.77 11.33 -1.66
C GLU A 784 -14.59 11.84 -3.10
N ARG A 785 -13.48 11.47 -3.74
CA ARG A 785 -13.24 11.73 -5.16
C ARG A 785 -12.34 10.63 -5.72
N PHE A 786 -12.65 10.11 -6.91
CA PHE A 786 -11.85 9.04 -7.55
C PHE A 786 -11.54 7.86 -6.62
N HIS A 787 -12.56 7.42 -5.88
CA HIS A 787 -12.50 6.28 -4.98
C HIS A 787 -11.55 6.43 -3.77
N VAL A 788 -11.02 7.65 -3.55
CA VAL A 788 -10.24 8.02 -2.36
C VAL A 788 -11.00 8.98 -1.47
N ASN A 789 -10.80 8.83 -0.16
CA ASN A 789 -11.34 9.69 0.89
C ASN A 789 -10.27 10.63 1.43
N PHE A 790 -10.56 11.92 1.54
CA PHE A 790 -9.67 12.91 2.14
C PHE A 790 -10.49 13.97 2.90
N TYR A 791 -9.87 14.65 3.85
CA TYR A 791 -10.54 15.73 4.58
C TYR A 791 -10.63 17.00 3.72
N GLY A 792 -11.78 17.68 3.76
CA GLY A 792 -12.03 18.95 3.06
C GLY A 792 -11.28 20.15 3.66
N PRO A 793 -11.16 21.26 2.91
CA PRO A 793 -11.93 21.60 1.70
C PRO A 793 -11.27 21.21 0.35
N GLY A 794 -10.02 20.72 0.35
CA GLY A 794 -9.32 20.35 -0.90
C GLY A 794 -9.25 21.52 -1.90
N ARG A 795 -9.59 21.27 -3.19
CA ARG A 795 -9.62 22.30 -4.24
C ARG A 795 -10.63 23.43 -4.01
N GLU A 796 -11.71 23.19 -3.25
CA GLU A 796 -12.73 24.21 -2.93
C GLU A 796 -12.18 25.28 -1.97
N GLY A 797 -11.10 24.97 -1.24
CA GLY A 797 -10.33 25.94 -0.46
C GLY A 797 -9.13 26.44 -1.26
N GLY A 798 -7.95 25.95 -0.91
CA GLY A 798 -6.67 26.38 -1.49
C GLY A 798 -5.89 25.29 -2.23
N GLY A 799 -6.45 24.09 -2.41
CA GLY A 799 -5.76 22.98 -3.08
C GLY A 799 -4.71 22.31 -2.20
N LEU A 800 -3.61 21.83 -2.81
CA LEU A 800 -2.62 20.98 -2.14
C LEU A 800 -1.87 21.67 -1.01
N PHE A 801 -1.56 22.98 -1.09
CA PHE A 801 -0.81 23.63 -0.02
C PHE A 801 -1.54 23.60 1.33
N MET A 802 -2.88 23.71 1.33
CA MET A 802 -3.69 23.68 2.56
C MET A 802 -3.46 22.39 3.36
N GLN A 803 -3.21 21.27 2.68
CA GLN A 803 -2.96 20.01 3.37
C GLN A 803 -1.47 19.76 3.58
N TYR A 804 -0.59 20.20 2.68
CA TYR A 804 0.83 19.84 2.77
C TYR A 804 1.72 20.84 3.51
N LEU A 805 1.34 22.12 3.61
CA LEU A 805 2.18 23.14 4.27
C LEU A 805 2.52 22.76 5.71
N PRO A 806 1.57 22.36 6.58
CA PRO A 806 1.91 21.93 7.94
C PRO A 806 2.83 20.71 7.96
N GLY A 807 2.68 19.80 6.99
CA GLY A 807 3.50 18.60 6.82
C GLY A 807 4.98 18.88 6.47
N ILE A 808 5.34 20.09 6.02
CA ILE A 808 6.74 20.51 5.88
C ILE A 808 7.43 20.51 7.26
N PHE A 809 6.70 20.95 8.28
CA PHE A 809 7.19 21.17 9.63
C PHE A 809 6.85 20.02 10.58
N LEU A 810 5.64 19.47 10.46
CA LEU A 810 5.12 18.40 11.30
C LEU A 810 5.35 17.02 10.67
N PRO A 811 5.67 15.99 11.46
CA PRO A 811 5.88 14.63 10.96
C PRO A 811 4.55 13.91 10.74
N GLU A 812 3.82 14.32 9.71
CA GLU A 812 2.48 13.81 9.38
C GLU A 812 2.50 12.55 8.50
N GLN A 813 3.66 12.13 8.01
CA GLN A 813 3.77 10.86 7.28
C GLN A 813 3.36 9.68 8.16
N GLY A 814 2.53 8.79 7.62
CA GLY A 814 1.96 7.65 8.36
C GLY A 814 0.85 8.04 9.34
N THR A 815 0.43 9.31 9.39
CA THR A 815 -0.76 9.75 10.13
C THR A 815 -1.96 9.88 9.20
N CYS A 816 -3.17 9.95 9.74
CA CYS A 816 -4.36 10.20 8.93
C CYS A 816 -4.31 11.55 8.17
N LEU A 817 -3.55 12.54 8.68
CA LEU A 817 -3.39 13.86 8.05
C LEU A 817 -2.49 13.80 6.81
N GLY A 818 -1.28 13.25 6.96
CA GLY A 818 -0.37 13.07 5.81
C GLY A 818 -0.97 12.11 4.79
N ARG A 819 -1.73 11.10 5.26
CA ARG A 819 -2.50 10.23 4.39
C ARG A 819 -3.53 11.04 3.61
N SER A 820 -4.35 11.88 4.28
CA SER A 820 -5.36 12.76 3.66
C SER A 820 -4.75 13.63 2.55
N ALA A 821 -3.59 14.24 2.83
CA ALA A 821 -2.84 15.03 1.86
C ALA A 821 -2.45 14.19 0.63
N ALA A 822 -1.92 12.98 0.84
CA ALA A 822 -1.58 12.04 -0.23
C ALA A 822 -2.80 11.60 -1.05
N ASN A 823 -3.98 11.46 -0.46
CA ASN A 823 -5.20 11.17 -1.21
C ASN A 823 -5.68 12.36 -2.03
N LEU A 824 -5.55 13.58 -1.53
CA LEU A 824 -5.83 14.77 -2.32
C LEU A 824 -4.87 14.86 -3.53
N ALA A 825 -3.57 14.60 -3.33
CA ALA A 825 -2.59 14.55 -4.42
C ALA A 825 -2.89 13.43 -5.43
N TYR A 826 -3.25 12.23 -4.96
CA TYR A 826 -3.73 11.16 -5.84
C TYR A 826 -4.94 11.60 -6.66
N ALA A 827 -5.92 12.24 -6.01
CA ALA A 827 -7.12 12.71 -6.69
C ALA A 827 -6.79 13.76 -7.77
N ASP A 828 -5.82 14.63 -7.53
CA ASP A 828 -5.32 15.58 -8.53
C ASP A 828 -4.58 14.88 -9.68
N ILE A 829 -3.73 13.89 -9.41
CA ILE A 829 -3.05 13.10 -10.45
C ILE A 829 -4.07 12.41 -11.36
N ILE A 830 -5.13 11.81 -10.79
CA ILE A 830 -6.19 11.17 -11.56
C ILE A 830 -7.04 12.20 -12.31
N HIS A 831 -7.35 13.35 -11.70
CA HIS A 831 -8.06 14.44 -12.37
C HIS A 831 -7.34 14.88 -13.65
N ALA A 832 -6.02 15.11 -13.56
CA ALA A 832 -5.21 15.52 -14.70
C ALA A 832 -5.33 14.53 -15.88
N ARG A 833 -5.29 13.23 -15.60
CA ARG A 833 -5.45 12.18 -16.62
C ARG A 833 -6.85 12.23 -17.26
N GLN A 834 -7.89 12.44 -16.46
CA GLN A 834 -9.27 12.48 -16.97
C GLN A 834 -9.53 13.67 -17.90
N ILE A 835 -8.98 14.84 -17.58
CA ILE A 835 -9.12 16.04 -18.42
C ILE A 835 -8.09 16.11 -19.55
N GLY A 836 -7.18 15.12 -19.64
CA GLY A 836 -6.12 15.09 -20.65
C GLY A 836 -4.99 16.09 -20.42
N ALA A 837 -4.85 16.63 -19.20
CA ALA A 837 -3.79 17.56 -18.86
C ALA A 837 -2.42 16.83 -18.81
N PRO A 838 -1.37 17.37 -19.45
CA PRO A 838 -0.05 16.75 -19.43
C PRO A 838 0.68 16.95 -18.09
N VAL A 839 0.18 17.85 -17.24
CA VAL A 839 0.76 18.26 -15.96
C VAL A 839 -0.32 18.40 -14.89
N TRP A 840 0.06 18.36 -13.61
CA TRP A 840 -0.85 18.44 -12.45
C TRP A 840 -0.25 19.29 -11.32
N GLY A 841 -1.10 19.65 -10.35
CA GLY A 841 -0.70 20.39 -9.15
C GLY A 841 -1.56 21.62 -8.93
N TRP A 842 -2.77 21.46 -8.37
CA TRP A 842 -3.67 22.58 -8.12
C TRP A 842 -3.47 23.10 -6.70
N SER A 843 -3.15 24.39 -6.61
CA SER A 843 -2.94 25.10 -5.37
C SER A 843 -3.16 26.60 -5.61
N SER A 844 -3.40 27.36 -4.55
CA SER A 844 -3.43 28.82 -4.67
C SER A 844 -2.11 29.33 -5.26
N CYS A 845 -2.20 30.21 -6.25
CA CYS A 845 -1.05 30.69 -7.03
C CYS A 845 -1.41 31.97 -7.79
N CYS A 846 -0.41 32.66 -8.35
CA CYS A 846 -0.64 33.71 -9.34
C CYS A 846 -1.35 33.15 -10.57
N ASP A 847 -2.32 33.89 -11.09
CA ASP A 847 -2.89 33.57 -12.41
C ASP A 847 -1.90 33.98 -13.50
N PRO A 848 -1.58 33.12 -14.50
CA PRO A 848 -0.82 33.54 -15.67
C PRO A 848 -1.41 34.74 -16.41
N GLN A 849 -2.74 34.94 -16.34
CA GLN A 849 -3.46 36.07 -16.92
C GLN A 849 -3.53 37.31 -15.99
N GLY A 850 -2.92 37.23 -14.80
CA GLY A 850 -2.88 38.29 -13.80
C GLY A 850 -3.90 38.10 -12.68
N GLY A 851 -3.49 38.47 -11.46
CA GLY A 851 -4.26 38.26 -10.23
C GLY A 851 -3.80 37.04 -9.45
N TYR A 852 -4.62 36.62 -8.48
CA TYR A 852 -4.34 35.51 -7.58
C TYR A 852 -5.52 34.52 -7.60
N LEU A 853 -5.21 33.24 -7.77
CA LEU A 853 -6.16 32.14 -7.71
C LEU A 853 -6.06 31.49 -6.33
N GLY A 854 -7.20 31.29 -5.69
CA GLY A 854 -7.32 30.64 -4.38
C GLY A 854 -8.74 30.74 -3.84
N TRP A 855 -9.03 30.04 -2.75
CA TRP A 855 -10.32 30.12 -2.06
C TRP A 855 -11.54 29.84 -2.96
N GLY A 856 -11.50 28.71 -3.66
CA GLY A 856 -12.58 28.27 -4.55
C GLY A 856 -12.52 28.84 -5.97
N SER A 857 -11.50 29.63 -6.32
CA SER A 857 -11.31 30.17 -7.67
C SER A 857 -10.32 29.37 -8.54
N LEU A 858 -9.87 28.21 -8.08
CA LEU A 858 -8.90 27.38 -8.83
C LEU A 858 -9.53 26.87 -10.14
N ARG A 859 -8.79 27.01 -11.24
CA ARG A 859 -9.20 26.59 -12.59
C ARG A 859 -8.49 25.29 -13.00
N ASP A 860 -9.08 24.53 -13.91
CA ASP A 860 -8.51 23.24 -14.35
C ASP A 860 -7.29 23.43 -15.25
N GLU A 861 -7.29 24.49 -16.06
CA GLU A 861 -6.25 24.83 -17.02
C GLU A 861 -4.99 25.44 -16.39
N VAL A 862 -5.03 25.86 -15.11
CA VAL A 862 -3.89 26.46 -14.40
C VAL A 862 -3.36 25.52 -13.32
N VAL A 863 -2.08 25.17 -13.41
CA VAL A 863 -1.37 24.36 -12.40
C VAL A 863 -0.15 25.08 -11.86
N SER A 864 0.24 24.75 -10.64
CA SER A 864 1.41 25.30 -9.96
C SER A 864 2.46 24.21 -9.69
N PRO A 865 3.73 24.43 -10.09
CA PRO A 865 4.82 23.48 -9.83
C PRO A 865 5.03 23.19 -8.34
N HIS A 866 4.93 24.19 -7.45
CA HIS A 866 5.13 24.00 -6.00
C HIS A 866 4.14 22.97 -5.43
N ALA A 867 2.89 22.99 -5.91
CA ALA A 867 1.82 22.12 -5.44
C ALA A 867 2.17 20.64 -5.64
N SER A 868 2.75 20.29 -6.78
CA SER A 868 3.19 18.91 -7.04
C SER A 868 4.40 18.53 -6.18
N VAL A 869 5.36 19.44 -6.00
CA VAL A 869 6.58 19.17 -5.20
C VAL A 869 6.25 18.92 -3.73
N LEU A 870 5.21 19.54 -3.19
CA LEU A 870 4.74 19.27 -1.83
C LEU A 870 4.40 17.78 -1.59
N ALA A 871 4.01 17.05 -2.64
CA ALA A 871 3.68 15.63 -2.57
C ALA A 871 4.85 14.68 -2.91
N ILE A 872 6.09 15.20 -3.01
CA ILE A 872 7.26 14.42 -3.50
C ILE A 872 7.59 13.20 -2.63
N GLU A 873 7.34 13.26 -1.33
CA GLU A 873 7.63 12.14 -0.43
C GLU A 873 6.63 10.98 -0.56
N ASP A 874 5.47 11.24 -1.16
CA ASP A 874 4.42 10.26 -1.43
C ASP A 874 4.48 9.74 -2.88
N PHE A 875 4.70 10.64 -3.84
CA PHE A 875 4.61 10.37 -5.29
C PHE A 875 5.85 10.86 -6.07
N ALA A 876 7.06 10.54 -5.59
CA ALA A 876 8.31 11.08 -6.15
C ALA A 876 8.45 10.93 -7.68
N ARG A 877 7.99 9.80 -8.23
CA ARG A 877 8.06 9.51 -9.67
C ARG A 877 7.08 10.36 -10.47
N GLU A 878 5.85 10.51 -9.98
CA GLU A 878 4.79 11.33 -10.56
C GLU A 878 5.20 12.80 -10.55
N VAL A 879 5.77 13.25 -9.43
CA VAL A 879 6.30 14.61 -9.27
C VAL A 879 7.46 14.83 -10.23
N LEU A 880 8.45 13.94 -10.28
CA LEU A 880 9.56 14.06 -11.23
C LEU A 880 9.07 14.13 -12.68
N GLY A 881 8.19 13.20 -13.09
CA GLY A 881 7.60 13.20 -14.42
C GLY A 881 6.82 14.47 -14.72
N ASN A 882 6.15 15.05 -13.73
CA ASN A 882 5.46 16.33 -13.83
C ASN A 882 6.45 17.50 -14.04
N LEU A 883 7.50 17.58 -13.22
CA LEU A 883 8.53 18.62 -13.31
C LEU A 883 9.27 18.60 -14.65
N LEU A 884 9.60 17.41 -15.16
CA LEU A 884 10.23 17.27 -16.47
C LEU A 884 9.32 17.76 -17.61
N ARG A 885 8.01 17.53 -17.53
CA ARG A 885 7.03 18.05 -18.49
C ARG A 885 6.86 19.56 -18.35
N LEU A 886 6.76 20.10 -17.14
CA LEU A 886 6.74 21.54 -16.88
C LEU A 886 7.99 22.24 -17.45
N ARG A 887 9.18 21.63 -17.34
CA ARG A 887 10.42 22.11 -17.95
C ARG A 887 10.35 22.10 -19.47
N GLN A 888 9.82 21.04 -20.08
CA GLN A 888 9.58 20.99 -21.54
C GLN A 888 8.61 22.11 -22.00
N MET A 889 7.64 22.46 -21.15
CA MET A 889 6.71 23.58 -21.36
C MET A 889 7.31 24.95 -21.01
N LYS A 890 8.61 25.02 -20.66
CA LYS A 890 9.34 26.26 -20.32
C LYS A 890 8.82 27.00 -19.08
N ALA A 891 8.20 26.29 -18.14
CA ALA A 891 7.78 26.87 -16.86
C ALA A 891 8.98 27.32 -15.98
N ASP A 892 10.19 26.80 -16.24
CA ASP A 892 11.46 27.19 -15.61
C ASP A 892 12.32 28.13 -16.49
N ARG A 893 11.70 28.87 -17.42
CA ARG A 893 12.42 29.81 -18.30
C ARG A 893 13.29 30.80 -17.51
N GLU A 894 14.42 31.19 -18.07
CA GLU A 894 15.37 32.08 -17.40
C GLU A 894 14.71 33.41 -16.96
N TRP A 895 15.20 33.95 -15.85
CA TRP A 895 14.79 35.27 -15.34
C TRP A 895 15.81 36.30 -15.78
N THR A 896 15.34 37.38 -16.43
CA THR A 896 16.23 38.44 -16.94
C THR A 896 15.99 39.74 -16.22
N GLU A 897 17.07 40.33 -15.70
CA GLU A 897 17.06 41.64 -15.06
C GLU A 897 18.15 42.51 -15.72
N GLY A 898 17.73 43.48 -16.53
CA GLY A 898 18.65 44.24 -17.39
C GLY A 898 19.38 43.32 -18.38
N THR A 899 20.71 43.27 -18.29
CA THR A 899 21.56 42.40 -19.13
C THR A 899 21.90 41.06 -18.47
N ASN A 900 21.51 40.85 -17.22
CA ASN A 900 21.81 39.63 -16.48
C ASN A 900 20.72 38.59 -16.70
N SER A 901 21.12 37.33 -16.92
CA SER A 901 20.22 36.17 -16.97
C SER A 901 20.49 35.27 -15.77
N PHE A 902 19.43 34.87 -15.08
CA PHE A 902 19.46 34.02 -13.91
C PHE A 902 18.69 32.73 -14.20
N ARG A 903 19.30 31.60 -13.84
CA ARG A 903 18.63 30.31 -13.85
C ARG A 903 18.07 30.03 -12.47
N PHE A 904 16.80 30.38 -12.30
CA PHE A 904 16.02 30.05 -11.12
C PHE A 904 15.22 28.76 -11.35
N GLY A 905 14.42 28.36 -10.37
CA GLY A 905 13.50 27.24 -10.47
C GLY A 905 12.26 27.56 -11.33
N PHE A 906 11.15 26.93 -11.00
CA PHE A 906 9.89 27.13 -11.71
C PHE A 906 9.20 28.45 -11.33
N ARG A 907 8.60 29.12 -12.32
CA ARG A 907 7.62 30.19 -12.09
C ARG A 907 6.41 29.65 -11.33
N ASP A 908 5.61 30.57 -10.81
CA ASP A 908 4.54 30.26 -9.87
C ASP A 908 3.46 29.32 -10.44
N SER A 909 3.08 29.52 -11.69
CA SER A 909 2.05 28.73 -12.35
C SER A 909 2.18 28.75 -13.88
N ILE A 910 1.46 27.84 -14.52
CA ILE A 910 1.35 27.75 -15.97
C ILE A 910 -0.09 27.39 -16.35
N ASN A 911 -0.59 28.03 -17.41
CA ASN A 911 -1.76 27.57 -18.13
C ASN A 911 -1.33 26.49 -19.12
N TRP A 912 -1.69 25.23 -18.89
CA TRP A 912 -1.18 24.12 -19.70
C TRP A 912 -1.83 24.01 -21.07
N GLU A 913 -2.99 24.64 -21.29
CA GLU A 913 -3.65 24.70 -22.60
C GLU A 913 -3.00 25.73 -23.53
N THR A 914 -2.69 26.92 -23.00
CA THR A 914 -2.12 28.02 -23.78
C THR A 914 -0.59 28.03 -23.78
N GLY A 915 0.04 27.39 -22.80
CA GLY A 915 1.48 27.45 -22.53
C GLY A 915 1.92 28.77 -21.89
N GLU A 916 0.98 29.62 -21.45
CA GLU A 916 1.26 30.88 -20.78
C GLU A 916 1.77 30.61 -19.35
N VAL A 917 2.94 31.14 -19.03
CA VAL A 917 3.60 30.95 -17.73
C VAL A 917 3.51 32.27 -16.96
N ALA A 918 3.17 32.20 -15.67
CA ALA A 918 3.16 33.38 -14.82
C ALA A 918 4.49 34.14 -14.89
N ASP A 919 4.41 35.47 -14.95
CA ASP A 919 5.59 36.35 -15.04
C ASP A 919 6.26 36.59 -13.68
N ARG A 920 5.81 35.91 -12.61
CA ARG A 920 6.24 36.14 -11.23
C ARG A 920 6.75 34.88 -10.54
N TYR A 921 7.58 35.11 -9.52
CA TYR A 921 7.88 34.16 -8.45
C TYR A 921 7.23 34.66 -7.17
N LEU A 922 6.38 33.84 -6.53
CA LEU A 922 5.95 34.09 -5.15
C LEU A 922 6.97 33.48 -4.20
N ILE A 923 7.54 34.28 -3.29
CA ILE A 923 8.62 33.81 -2.43
C ILE A 923 8.12 32.79 -1.41
N LEU A 924 6.86 32.89 -0.98
CA LEU A 924 6.20 31.87 -0.16
C LEU A 924 6.27 30.50 -0.84
N ASP A 925 5.83 30.44 -2.09
CA ASP A 925 5.72 29.21 -2.87
C ASP A 925 7.09 28.63 -3.20
N GLN A 926 8.08 29.49 -3.48
CA GLN A 926 9.47 29.06 -3.64
C GLN A 926 10.03 28.46 -2.35
N CYS A 927 9.74 29.06 -1.18
CA CYS A 927 10.18 28.50 0.10
C CYS A 927 9.49 27.15 0.38
N MET A 928 8.19 27.02 0.14
CA MET A 928 7.47 25.75 0.28
C MET A 928 8.07 24.66 -0.62
N LEU A 929 8.29 24.98 -1.89
CA LEU A 929 8.93 24.07 -2.86
C LEU A 929 10.31 23.64 -2.37
N PHE A 930 11.14 24.60 -1.95
CA PHE A 930 12.48 24.35 -1.47
C PHE A 930 12.52 23.47 -0.22
N LEU A 931 11.68 23.75 0.77
CA LEU A 931 11.63 23.01 2.03
C LEU A 931 11.10 21.59 1.84
N ALA A 932 10.14 21.38 0.93
CA ALA A 932 9.69 20.04 0.55
C ALA A 932 10.82 19.22 -0.11
N LEU A 933 11.58 19.84 -1.03
CA LEU A 933 12.78 19.20 -1.59
C LEU A 933 13.84 18.92 -0.53
N ALA A 934 14.07 19.84 0.40
CA ALA A 934 15.04 19.65 1.48
C ALA A 934 14.69 18.45 2.37
N ASN A 935 13.42 18.31 2.77
CA ASN A 935 12.95 17.15 3.55
C ASN A 935 13.09 15.82 2.78
N TYR A 936 12.94 15.84 1.46
CA TYR A 936 13.06 14.66 0.62
C TYR A 936 14.52 14.26 0.35
N LEU A 937 15.36 15.22 -0.04
CA LEU A 937 16.78 15.02 -0.37
C LEU A 937 17.60 14.67 0.89
N GLU A 938 17.28 15.34 2.00
CA GLU A 938 17.87 15.10 3.31
C GLU A 938 16.75 14.73 4.29
N ARG A 939 16.54 13.43 4.46
CA ARG A 939 15.41 12.83 5.19
C ARG A 939 14.99 13.64 6.43
N ASP A 940 13.77 14.18 6.37
CA ASP A 940 13.11 14.91 7.46
C ASP A 940 13.90 16.11 8.00
N LEU A 941 14.75 16.76 7.18
CA LEU A 941 15.65 17.86 7.60
C LEU A 941 14.95 18.91 8.46
N ILE A 942 13.86 19.52 8.00
CA ILE A 942 13.18 20.60 8.70
C ILE A 942 12.44 20.08 9.94
N ARG A 943 11.80 18.91 9.80
CA ARG A 943 11.06 18.27 10.89
C ARG A 943 11.97 17.93 12.08
N ARG A 944 13.23 17.54 11.83
CA ARG A 944 14.22 17.27 12.88
C ARG A 944 14.48 18.49 13.76
N TYR A 945 14.57 19.69 13.17
CA TYR A 945 14.77 20.93 13.91
C TYR A 945 13.55 21.32 14.74
N LEU A 946 12.34 21.19 14.18
CA LEU A 946 11.13 21.49 14.95
C LEU A 946 10.91 20.49 16.09
N LEU A 947 11.15 19.20 15.85
CA LEU A 947 11.01 18.15 16.87
C LEU A 947 12.02 18.28 18.02
N ALA A 948 13.09 19.07 17.85
CA ALA A 948 14.02 19.38 18.92
C ALA A 948 13.41 20.32 19.98
N GLU A 949 12.28 20.99 19.70
CA GLU A 949 11.54 21.79 20.68
C GLU A 949 10.69 20.88 21.58
N PRO A 950 11.00 20.74 22.89
CA PRO A 950 10.34 19.77 23.76
C PRO A 950 8.83 19.98 23.91
N ARG A 951 8.35 21.22 23.75
CA ARG A 951 6.91 21.53 23.76
C ARG A 951 6.16 20.91 22.59
N ILE A 952 6.77 20.92 21.40
CA ILE A 952 6.21 20.31 20.18
C ILE A 952 6.15 18.79 20.33
N ALA A 953 7.28 18.15 20.67
CA ALA A 953 7.37 16.70 20.77
C ALA A 953 6.35 16.10 21.76
N ARG A 954 6.22 16.69 22.96
CA ARG A 954 5.25 16.26 23.97
C ARG A 954 3.79 16.44 23.55
N THR A 955 3.50 17.39 22.67
CA THR A 955 2.14 17.64 22.21
C THR A 955 1.73 16.62 21.16
N LEU A 956 2.63 16.27 20.24
CA LEU A 956 2.40 15.21 19.25
C LEU A 956 2.04 13.88 19.91
N GLU A 957 2.69 13.51 21.02
CA GLU A 957 2.39 12.28 21.78
C GLU A 957 0.96 12.26 22.36
N LYS A 958 0.33 13.41 22.56
CA LYS A 958 -1.03 13.53 23.13
C LYS A 958 -2.12 13.55 22.06
N LEU A 959 -1.76 13.79 20.80
CA LEU A 959 -2.72 13.94 19.71
C LEU A 959 -3.04 12.57 19.09
N PRO A 960 -4.33 12.16 19.05
CA PRO A 960 -4.73 10.87 18.49
C PRO A 960 -4.20 10.63 17.07
N GLU A 961 -4.23 11.67 16.22
CA GLU A 961 -3.79 11.59 14.83
C GLU A 961 -2.30 11.26 14.68
N PHE A 962 -1.47 11.66 15.66
CA PHE A 962 -0.03 11.42 15.66
C PHE A 962 0.39 10.21 16.51
N ALA A 963 -0.46 9.79 17.46
CA ALA A 963 -0.24 8.60 18.28
C ALA A 963 -0.54 7.30 17.50
N ALA A 964 -1.55 7.31 16.64
CA ALA A 964 -1.92 6.21 15.76
C ALA A 964 -1.13 6.24 14.45
N ARG A 965 0.21 6.23 14.50
CA ARG A 965 1.03 6.13 13.29
C ARG A 965 0.87 4.75 12.68
N ILE A 966 0.25 4.73 11.52
CA ILE A 966 0.24 3.57 10.65
C ILE A 966 1.58 3.54 9.93
N ASP A 967 2.21 2.37 9.88
CA ASP A 967 3.44 2.20 9.12
C ASP A 967 3.18 2.61 7.65
N PRO A 968 3.95 3.55 7.06
CA PRO A 968 3.80 3.92 5.66
C PRO A 968 4.00 2.74 4.68
N GLU A 969 4.55 1.60 5.15
CA GLU A 969 4.54 0.30 4.47
C GLU A 969 3.28 -0.55 4.76
N THR A 970 2.15 0.05 5.10
CA THR A 970 0.84 -0.62 5.15
C THR A 970 -0.04 -0.21 3.97
N ILE A 971 -1.10 -0.99 3.73
CA ILE A 971 -2.03 -0.81 2.61
C ILE A 971 -2.67 0.60 2.65
N SER A 972 -3.29 1.02 1.55
CA SER A 972 -4.16 2.21 1.55
C SER A 972 -5.39 2.00 2.42
N ILE A 973 -5.25 2.18 3.73
CA ILE A 973 -6.32 1.93 4.71
C ILE A 973 -7.16 3.19 4.93
N PHE A 974 -7.51 3.90 3.87
CA PHE A 974 -8.48 4.99 4.01
C PHE A 974 -9.90 4.52 4.25
N ASP A 975 -10.22 3.29 3.87
CA ASP A 975 -11.57 2.76 4.03
C ASP A 975 -11.79 2.03 5.35
N THR A 976 -10.78 1.79 6.19
CA THR A 976 -11.02 1.15 7.52
C THR A 976 -10.43 1.88 8.72
N GLU A 977 -9.36 2.66 8.59
CA GLU A 977 -8.84 3.44 9.73
C GLU A 977 -9.37 4.86 9.80
N ALA A 978 -9.74 5.46 8.66
CA ALA A 978 -10.59 6.64 8.71
C ALA A 978 -11.93 6.27 9.36
N GLU A 979 -12.51 5.09 9.14
CA GLU A 979 -13.69 4.65 9.90
C GLU A 979 -13.41 4.45 11.41
N LEU A 980 -12.17 4.11 11.80
CA LEU A 980 -11.78 3.96 13.22
C LEU A 980 -11.44 5.30 13.91
N LEU A 981 -11.02 6.33 13.16
CA LEU A 981 -10.72 7.68 13.67
C LEU A 981 -11.82 8.73 13.39
N ILE A 982 -12.71 8.48 12.42
CA ILE A 982 -13.95 9.23 12.13
C ILE A 982 -15.07 8.80 13.06
N ARG A 983 -14.97 7.62 13.69
CA ARG A 983 -15.58 7.42 15.00
C ARG A 983 -14.91 8.39 15.98
N ARG A 984 -15.34 9.66 15.96
CA ARG A 984 -15.55 10.38 17.22
C ARG A 984 -16.22 9.35 18.12
N GLU A 985 -15.68 9.11 19.31
CA GLU A 985 -16.51 8.53 20.35
C GLU A 985 -17.84 9.28 20.29
N PRO A 986 -18.98 8.59 20.02
CA PRO A 986 -20.22 9.28 19.77
C PRO A 986 -20.48 10.18 20.99
N ARG A 987 -20.51 11.50 20.76
CA ARG A 987 -20.67 12.47 21.85
C ARG A 987 -22.13 12.42 22.28
N LEU A 988 -22.37 12.36 23.58
CA LEU A 988 -23.72 12.52 24.13
C LEU A 988 -24.19 13.94 23.81
N ARG A 989 -25.26 14.06 23.02
CA ARG A 989 -25.85 15.35 22.62
C ARG A 989 -27.00 15.69 23.57
N GLU A 990 -27.18 16.97 23.88
CA GLU A 990 -28.32 17.47 24.67
C GLU A 990 -29.12 18.46 23.83
N ILE A 991 -30.45 18.38 23.87
CA ILE A 991 -31.34 19.42 23.33
C ILE A 991 -32.32 19.93 24.38
N LYS A 992 -32.59 21.23 24.32
CA LYS A 992 -33.62 21.90 25.11
C LYS A 992 -34.97 21.72 24.42
N VAL A 993 -35.92 21.04 25.05
CA VAL A 993 -37.23 20.73 24.48
C VAL A 993 -38.26 21.79 24.90
N PRO A 994 -38.83 22.58 23.97
CA PRO A 994 -39.76 23.64 24.31
C PRO A 994 -41.12 23.11 24.79
N VAL A 995 -41.67 23.75 25.83
CA VAL A 995 -43.04 23.49 26.30
C VAL A 995 -44.07 24.17 25.39
N ARG A 996 -45.22 23.52 25.19
CA ARG A 996 -46.36 24.06 24.44
C ARG A 996 -47.46 24.52 25.40
N SER A 997 -48.20 25.55 24.99
CA SER A 997 -49.37 26.06 25.70
C SER A 997 -50.66 25.28 25.39
N GLY A 998 -50.65 24.38 24.40
CA GLY A 998 -51.76 23.51 24.01
C GLY A 998 -51.30 22.30 23.20
N PRO A 999 -52.16 21.28 23.02
CA PRO A 999 -51.79 20.04 22.35
C PRO A 999 -51.54 20.25 20.86
N ILE A 1000 -50.57 19.51 20.31
CA ILE A 1000 -50.29 19.42 18.86
C ILE A 1000 -51.36 18.54 18.20
N THR A 1001 -51.81 18.94 17.01
CA THR A 1001 -52.75 18.15 16.21
C THR A 1001 -51.96 17.08 15.46
N VAL A 1002 -52.04 15.83 15.90
CA VAL A 1002 -51.30 14.72 15.26
C VAL A 1002 -52.01 14.31 13.96
N ASP A 1003 -51.74 15.02 12.86
CA ASP A 1003 -52.34 14.77 11.55
C ASP A 1003 -51.32 14.51 10.43
N GLY A 1004 -50.01 14.63 10.73
CA GLY A 1004 -48.91 14.41 9.80
C GLY A 1004 -48.55 15.67 9.00
N ASP A 1005 -49.11 16.83 9.35
CA ASP A 1005 -48.78 18.15 8.78
C ASP A 1005 -47.82 18.92 9.68
N LEU A 1006 -46.56 19.00 9.29
CA LEU A 1006 -45.53 19.66 10.11
C LEU A 1006 -45.61 21.20 10.10
N SER A 1007 -46.64 21.81 9.48
CA SER A 1007 -46.75 23.28 9.37
C SER A 1007 -46.96 24.00 10.71
N GLU A 1008 -47.49 23.32 11.73
CA GLU A 1008 -47.59 23.86 13.10
C GLU A 1008 -46.29 23.73 13.93
N TRP A 1009 -45.26 23.15 13.33
CA TRP A 1009 -43.90 23.15 13.84
C TRP A 1009 -43.09 24.30 13.21
N PRO A 1010 -42.24 25.02 13.96
CA PRO A 1010 -41.57 26.22 13.47
C PRO A 1010 -40.78 26.00 12.15
N ALA A 1011 -41.07 26.84 11.13
CA ALA A 1011 -40.42 26.78 9.82
C ALA A 1011 -38.88 26.93 9.87
N ALA A 1012 -38.19 26.25 8.97
CA ALA A 1012 -36.74 26.04 8.95
C ALA A 1012 -35.95 27.24 8.42
N GLN A 1013 -35.27 27.99 9.30
CA GLN A 1013 -34.04 28.72 8.97
C GLN A 1013 -33.09 28.70 10.20
N GLY A 1014 -31.97 27.97 10.10
CA GLY A 1014 -30.86 27.96 11.08
C GLY A 1014 -30.70 26.66 11.89
N ARG A 1015 -29.43 26.25 12.11
CA ARG A 1015 -29.02 25.02 12.85
C ARG A 1015 -29.17 25.10 14.39
N GLU A 1016 -29.67 26.22 14.93
CA GLU A 1016 -29.62 26.53 16.38
C GLU A 1016 -30.99 26.64 17.06
N ALA A 1017 -32.09 26.23 16.42
CA ALA A 1017 -33.42 26.30 17.01
C ALA A 1017 -33.64 25.21 18.09
N ALA A 1018 -34.18 25.60 19.26
CA ALA A 1018 -34.46 24.70 20.38
C ALA A 1018 -35.36 23.52 19.97
N GLY A 1019 -35.04 22.32 20.47
CA GLY A 1019 -35.81 21.11 20.26
C GLY A 1019 -35.58 20.38 18.93
N ARG A 1020 -34.68 20.83 18.04
CA ARG A 1020 -34.47 20.23 16.71
C ARG A 1020 -33.25 19.32 16.61
N ILE A 1021 -33.36 18.32 15.76
CA ILE A 1021 -32.32 17.34 15.43
C ILE A 1021 -32.28 17.20 13.90
N ARG A 1022 -31.07 17.16 13.34
CA ARG A 1022 -30.87 16.79 11.93
C ARG A 1022 -29.94 15.60 11.86
N LEU A 1023 -30.35 14.59 11.10
CA LEU A 1023 -29.59 13.38 10.82
C LEU A 1023 -29.19 13.36 9.35
N ALA A 1024 -27.91 13.10 9.09
CA ALA A 1024 -27.38 12.98 7.74
C ALA A 1024 -26.37 11.83 7.65
N PHE A 1025 -26.28 11.24 6.46
CA PHE A 1025 -25.22 10.30 6.11
C PHE A 1025 -24.00 11.07 5.55
N PRO A 1026 -22.76 10.69 5.90
CA PRO A 1026 -22.37 9.57 6.77
C PRO A 1026 -22.33 9.92 8.27
N GLU A 1027 -22.51 11.18 8.65
CA GLU A 1027 -22.15 11.69 9.98
C GLU A 1027 -22.89 11.00 11.13
N ASP A 1028 -24.15 10.64 10.91
CA ASP A 1028 -25.01 10.01 11.91
C ASP A 1028 -25.29 8.52 11.57
N SER A 1029 -24.51 7.89 10.68
CA SER A 1029 -24.70 6.48 10.31
C SER A 1029 -24.36 5.52 11.47
N GLU A 1030 -25.36 4.74 11.89
CA GLU A 1030 -25.19 3.65 12.86
C GLU A 1030 -24.79 2.34 12.16
N MET A 1031 -25.46 2.02 11.06
CA MET A 1031 -25.19 0.83 10.26
C MET A 1031 -25.62 1.00 8.80
N GLY A 1032 -24.98 0.24 7.92
CA GLY A 1032 -25.34 0.17 6.51
C GLY A 1032 -25.01 1.43 5.70
N ARG A 1033 -25.23 1.35 4.39
CA ARG A 1033 -25.06 2.47 3.46
C ARG A 1033 -26.36 2.59 2.65
N PRO A 1034 -27.05 3.74 2.66
CA PRO A 1034 -28.25 3.94 1.86
C PRO A 1034 -27.89 3.94 0.37
N LEU A 1035 -28.84 3.60 -0.49
CA LEU A 1035 -28.64 3.55 -1.95
C LEU A 1035 -28.16 4.90 -2.52
N LEU A 1036 -28.70 6.01 -2.00
CA LEU A 1036 -28.33 7.38 -2.39
C LEU A 1036 -27.85 8.21 -1.19
N PRO A 1037 -26.57 8.08 -0.78
CA PRO A 1037 -25.96 8.74 0.40
C PRO A 1037 -26.19 10.24 0.54
N ARG A 1038 -26.21 10.99 -0.58
CA ARG A 1038 -26.41 12.44 -0.57
C ARG A 1038 -27.89 12.87 -0.42
N ARG A 1039 -28.81 11.91 -0.41
CA ARG A 1039 -30.27 12.16 -0.43
C ARG A 1039 -31.00 11.59 0.79
N PHE A 1040 -30.40 10.64 1.52
CA PHE A 1040 -30.96 10.11 2.76
C PHE A 1040 -30.63 11.01 3.96
N ALA A 1041 -31.63 11.70 4.47
CA ALA A 1041 -31.52 12.59 5.62
C ALA A 1041 -32.87 12.68 6.35
N ALA A 1042 -32.82 13.03 7.64
CA ALA A 1042 -34.01 13.26 8.44
C ALA A 1042 -33.89 14.53 9.28
N ASP A 1043 -34.97 15.30 9.34
CA ASP A 1043 -35.12 16.43 10.27
C ASP A 1043 -36.18 16.05 11.30
N ALA A 1044 -35.82 16.11 12.59
CA ALA A 1044 -36.69 15.78 13.71
C ALA A 1044 -36.82 16.95 14.68
N ALA A 1045 -37.94 17.01 15.40
CA ALA A 1045 -38.18 18.00 16.45
C ALA A 1045 -38.95 17.41 17.62
N PHE A 1046 -38.57 17.78 18.83
CA PHE A 1046 -39.27 17.45 20.07
C PHE A 1046 -39.98 18.67 20.64
N SER A 1047 -41.13 18.45 21.26
CA SER A 1047 -41.84 19.43 22.08
C SER A 1047 -42.60 18.71 23.19
N TRP A 1048 -43.09 19.40 24.21
CA TRP A 1048 -43.80 18.74 25.31
C TRP A 1048 -44.89 19.58 25.95
N ASP A 1049 -45.84 18.93 26.64
CA ASP A 1049 -46.78 19.52 27.58
C ASP A 1049 -46.97 18.62 28.81
N THR A 1050 -47.90 18.95 29.72
CA THR A 1050 -48.14 18.17 30.93
C THR A 1050 -48.65 16.74 30.68
N GLY A 1051 -49.16 16.44 29.48
CA GLY A 1051 -49.73 15.15 29.11
C GLY A 1051 -48.85 14.30 28.19
N HIS A 1052 -48.10 14.92 27.27
CA HIS A 1052 -47.39 14.23 26.20
C HIS A 1052 -45.97 14.77 25.93
N LEU A 1053 -45.12 13.85 25.47
CA LEU A 1053 -43.95 14.15 24.65
C LEU A 1053 -44.34 14.09 23.17
N TYR A 1054 -44.05 15.14 22.43
CA TYR A 1054 -44.31 15.23 21.00
C TYR A 1054 -43.04 15.04 20.19
N LEU A 1055 -43.15 14.31 19.08
CA LEU A 1055 -42.09 14.10 18.10
C LEU A 1055 -42.63 14.36 16.69
N ALA A 1056 -41.96 15.22 15.95
CA ALA A 1056 -42.14 15.40 14.51
C ALA A 1056 -40.89 14.96 13.77
N VAL A 1057 -41.04 14.26 12.64
CA VAL A 1057 -39.94 13.80 11.80
C VAL A 1057 -40.31 13.91 10.33
N SER A 1058 -39.42 14.51 9.54
CA SER A 1058 -39.47 14.53 8.07
C SER A 1058 -38.31 13.69 7.55
N VAL A 1059 -38.60 12.67 6.74
CA VAL A 1059 -37.59 11.78 6.15
C VAL A 1059 -37.64 11.87 4.64
N ALA A 1060 -36.46 12.08 4.03
CA ALA A 1060 -36.26 11.97 2.60
C ALA A 1060 -35.77 10.56 2.26
N ASP A 1061 -36.56 9.82 1.49
CA ASP A 1061 -36.27 8.44 1.08
C ASP A 1061 -36.53 8.24 -0.43
N ASP A 1062 -35.89 7.24 -1.02
CA ASP A 1062 -36.09 6.87 -2.44
C ASP A 1062 -37.10 5.75 -2.64
N GLU A 1063 -37.23 4.81 -1.69
CA GLU A 1063 -38.26 3.77 -1.67
C GLU A 1063 -38.97 3.75 -0.30
N LEU A 1064 -40.26 3.37 -0.25
CA LEU A 1064 -40.96 3.11 1.02
C LEU A 1064 -41.46 1.65 1.08
N ILE A 1065 -40.87 0.87 1.98
CA ILE A 1065 -41.18 -0.51 2.33
C ILE A 1065 -41.75 -0.57 3.76
N CYS A 1066 -43.08 -0.62 3.86
CA CYS A 1066 -43.79 -0.70 5.14
C CYS A 1066 -44.72 -1.93 5.23
N ASP A 1067 -44.49 -2.97 4.44
CA ASP A 1067 -45.40 -4.13 4.30
C ASP A 1067 -45.32 -5.14 5.47
N PHE A 1068 -44.70 -4.78 6.58
CA PHE A 1068 -44.45 -5.67 7.72
C PHE A 1068 -45.44 -5.44 8.87
N PRO A 1069 -45.83 -6.48 9.62
CA PRO A 1069 -46.66 -6.31 10.82
C PRO A 1069 -45.90 -5.52 11.90
N ALA A 1070 -46.62 -4.86 12.81
CA ALA A 1070 -46.08 -3.99 13.86
C ALA A 1070 -44.90 -4.58 14.69
N ARG A 1071 -44.87 -5.90 14.92
CA ARG A 1071 -43.76 -6.53 15.66
C ARG A 1071 -42.45 -6.62 14.85
N GLU A 1072 -42.55 -6.52 13.53
CA GLU A 1072 -41.47 -6.69 12.55
C GLU A 1072 -41.14 -5.39 11.80
N LEU A 1073 -41.51 -4.23 12.34
CA LEU A 1073 -41.26 -2.93 11.70
C LEU A 1073 -39.77 -2.71 11.34
N TYR A 1074 -38.86 -3.31 12.12
CA TYR A 1074 -37.41 -3.27 11.88
C TYR A 1074 -36.96 -3.89 10.55
N LYS A 1075 -37.85 -4.59 9.81
CA LYS A 1075 -37.54 -5.17 8.49
C LYS A 1075 -37.81 -4.21 7.32
N GLY A 1076 -38.45 -3.07 7.58
CA GLY A 1076 -38.74 -2.05 6.58
C GLY A 1076 -38.45 -0.66 7.13
N ASP A 1077 -39.04 0.35 6.52
CA ASP A 1077 -38.79 1.74 6.90
C ASP A 1077 -39.56 2.12 8.15
N CYS A 1078 -38.80 2.58 9.14
CA CYS A 1078 -39.34 3.00 10.41
C CYS A 1078 -38.40 3.96 11.13
N ILE A 1079 -38.97 4.65 12.10
CA ILE A 1079 -38.28 5.44 13.09
C ILE A 1079 -38.24 4.63 14.38
N GLU A 1080 -37.06 4.51 14.98
CA GLU A 1080 -36.90 3.96 16.32
C GLU A 1080 -36.63 5.09 17.32
N LEU A 1081 -37.42 5.15 18.38
CA LEU A 1081 -37.20 6.02 19.52
C LEU A 1081 -36.72 5.19 20.71
N TYR A 1082 -35.47 5.43 21.12
CA TYR A 1082 -34.88 4.88 22.35
C TYR A 1082 -35.11 5.88 23.48
N VAL A 1083 -35.71 5.42 24.59
CA VAL A 1083 -35.98 6.27 25.76
C VAL A 1083 -35.56 5.56 27.03
N ASP A 1084 -34.72 6.24 27.82
CA ASP A 1084 -34.41 5.96 29.21
C ASP A 1084 -34.95 7.16 30.04
N PRO A 1085 -36.16 7.03 30.62
CA PRO A 1085 -36.80 8.11 31.37
C PRO A 1085 -36.04 8.57 32.62
N HIS A 1086 -35.15 7.74 33.16
CA HIS A 1086 -34.46 8.00 34.42
C HIS A 1086 -32.98 8.35 34.25
N CYS A 1087 -32.45 8.27 33.02
CA CYS A 1087 -31.04 8.51 32.72
C CYS A 1087 -30.08 7.63 33.57
N ASP A 1088 -30.51 6.43 33.95
CA ASP A 1088 -29.72 5.47 34.72
C ASP A 1088 -28.94 4.48 33.83
N GLY A 1089 -29.04 4.65 32.51
CA GLY A 1089 -28.38 3.86 31.48
C GLY A 1089 -29.42 3.05 30.70
N PHE A 1090 -29.33 3.08 29.36
CA PHE A 1090 -30.25 2.33 28.51
C PHE A 1090 -29.78 0.88 28.37
N TYR A 1091 -30.50 -0.05 28.99
CA TYR A 1091 -30.19 -1.47 28.97
C TYR A 1091 -31.15 -2.23 28.05
N TRP A 1092 -30.59 -3.01 27.13
CA TRP A 1092 -31.38 -3.82 26.19
C TRP A 1092 -32.36 -4.75 26.93
N GLY A 1093 -33.66 -4.55 26.70
CA GLY A 1093 -34.73 -5.36 27.28
C GLY A 1093 -35.10 -5.00 28.73
N LYS A 1094 -34.55 -3.92 29.31
CA LYS A 1094 -34.94 -3.45 30.65
C LYS A 1094 -36.38 -2.91 30.61
N PRO A 1095 -37.29 -3.40 31.48
CA PRO A 1095 -38.71 -3.03 31.40
C PRO A 1095 -39.04 -1.54 31.58
N SER A 1096 -38.17 -0.78 32.24
CA SER A 1096 -38.30 0.67 32.45
C SER A 1096 -37.75 1.52 31.30
N ASP A 1097 -37.10 0.89 30.32
CA ASP A 1097 -36.51 1.54 29.16
C ASP A 1097 -37.36 1.17 27.94
N TYR A 1098 -37.35 2.01 26.91
CA TYR A 1098 -38.28 1.87 25.79
C TYR A 1098 -37.54 1.90 24.46
N GLN A 1099 -37.84 0.91 23.63
CA GLN A 1099 -37.50 0.92 22.20
C GLN A 1099 -38.81 0.91 21.42
N ILE A 1100 -39.21 2.07 20.91
CA ILE A 1100 -40.48 2.26 20.23
C ILE A 1100 -40.22 2.41 18.73
N GLY A 1101 -40.65 1.43 17.94
CA GLY A 1101 -40.66 1.52 16.49
C GLY A 1101 -41.93 2.17 15.98
N ILE A 1102 -41.82 3.07 15.01
CA ILE A 1102 -42.94 3.76 14.37
C ILE A 1102 -42.72 3.74 12.86
N SER A 1103 -43.64 3.16 12.09
CA SER A 1103 -43.58 3.15 10.63
C SER A 1103 -44.64 4.09 10.04
N PRO A 1104 -44.34 4.84 8.97
CA PRO A 1104 -45.30 5.77 8.36
C PRO A 1104 -46.50 5.08 7.71
N SER A 1105 -46.43 3.76 7.49
CA SER A 1105 -47.52 2.96 6.96
C SER A 1105 -47.44 1.53 7.49
N GLY A 1106 -48.34 0.65 7.03
CA GLY A 1106 -48.38 -0.76 7.39
C GLY A 1106 -49.18 -1.56 6.36
N PRO A 1107 -49.33 -2.88 6.54
CA PRO A 1107 -50.14 -3.73 5.65
C PRO A 1107 -51.60 -3.26 5.48
N ALA A 1108 -52.13 -2.50 6.43
CA ALA A 1108 -53.48 -1.92 6.40
C ALA A 1108 -53.53 -0.48 5.86
N GLY A 1109 -52.40 0.08 5.41
CA GLY A 1109 -52.30 1.45 4.86
C GLY A 1109 -52.36 2.58 5.91
N ALA A 1110 -52.22 2.26 7.19
CA ALA A 1110 -52.18 3.23 8.29
C ALA A 1110 -50.85 3.11 9.06
N PRO A 1111 -50.34 4.21 9.65
CA PRO A 1111 -49.15 4.19 10.48
C PRO A 1111 -49.23 3.15 11.60
N GLN A 1112 -48.10 2.53 11.93
CA GLN A 1112 -48.02 1.50 12.96
C GLN A 1112 -46.95 1.83 13.99
N CYS A 1113 -47.15 1.41 15.23
CA CYS A 1113 -46.12 1.49 16.26
C CYS A 1113 -46.05 0.23 17.11
N PHE A 1114 -44.88 -0.03 17.70
CA PHE A 1114 -44.66 -1.15 18.60
C PHE A 1114 -43.51 -0.85 19.57
N ALA A 1115 -43.70 -1.13 20.86
CA ALA A 1115 -42.64 -1.07 21.85
C ALA A 1115 -42.07 -2.47 22.07
N TRP A 1116 -40.82 -2.70 21.67
CA TRP A 1116 -40.23 -4.04 21.67
C TRP A 1116 -39.89 -4.54 23.07
N PHE A 1117 -39.45 -3.68 23.99
CA PHE A 1117 -39.07 -4.09 25.36
C PHE A 1117 -40.31 -4.44 26.20
N GLN A 1118 -41.40 -3.70 25.99
CA GLN A 1118 -42.69 -3.98 26.62
C GLN A 1118 -43.51 -5.02 25.85
N ASN A 1119 -43.06 -5.40 24.64
CA ASN A 1119 -43.72 -6.34 23.73
C ASN A 1119 -45.21 -6.04 23.52
N THR A 1120 -45.54 -4.77 23.32
CA THR A 1120 -46.92 -4.28 23.18
C THR A 1120 -46.98 -3.01 22.34
N VAL A 1121 -48.17 -2.62 21.91
CA VAL A 1121 -48.44 -1.27 21.39
C VAL A 1121 -48.57 -0.32 22.59
N PRO A 1122 -47.81 0.79 22.66
CA PRO A 1122 -47.91 1.75 23.76
C PRO A 1122 -49.34 2.28 23.92
N THR A 1123 -49.88 2.18 25.13
CA THR A 1123 -51.26 2.59 25.41
C THR A 1123 -51.41 4.10 25.29
N GLY A 1124 -52.33 4.57 24.45
CA GLY A 1124 -52.63 5.99 24.27
C GLY A 1124 -51.66 6.76 23.37
N LEU A 1125 -50.64 6.10 22.78
CA LEU A 1125 -49.78 6.74 21.77
C LEU A 1125 -50.60 6.99 20.50
N ILE A 1126 -50.52 8.23 20.00
CA ILE A 1126 -51.19 8.67 18.77
C ILE A 1126 -50.10 8.99 17.75
N CYS A 1127 -50.19 8.42 16.55
CA CYS A 1127 -49.31 8.77 15.44
C CYS A 1127 -50.10 8.98 14.14
N SER A 1128 -49.65 9.95 13.34
CA SER A 1128 -50.13 10.19 11.97
C SER A 1128 -48.94 10.41 11.05
N ALA A 1129 -49.09 10.06 9.78
CA ALA A 1129 -48.05 10.28 8.79
C ALA A 1129 -48.64 10.74 7.46
N ARG A 1130 -47.92 11.61 6.76
CA ARG A 1130 -48.22 12.09 5.41
C ARG A 1130 -47.10 11.69 4.47
N VAL A 1131 -47.39 10.80 3.53
CA VAL A 1131 -46.44 10.39 2.48
C VAL A 1131 -46.62 11.29 1.26
N THR A 1132 -45.52 11.89 0.80
CA THR A 1132 -45.51 12.74 -0.40
C THR A 1132 -44.60 12.12 -1.45
N THR A 1133 -45.12 11.92 -2.66
CA THR A 1133 -44.34 11.45 -3.81
C THR A 1133 -44.13 12.58 -4.80
N ASN A 1134 -42.87 12.83 -5.20
CA ASN A 1134 -42.55 13.86 -6.17
C ASN A 1134 -42.49 13.31 -7.62
N ARG A 1135 -42.36 14.20 -8.61
CA ARG A 1135 -42.34 13.83 -10.05
C ARG A 1135 -41.15 12.95 -10.47
N LEU A 1136 -40.14 12.77 -9.61
CA LEU A 1136 -38.99 11.89 -9.81
C LEU A 1136 -39.17 10.53 -9.09
N ALA A 1137 -40.38 10.21 -8.62
CA ALA A 1137 -40.71 9.01 -7.85
C ALA A 1137 -40.01 8.90 -6.47
N GLN A 1138 -39.47 9.99 -5.94
CA GLN A 1138 -38.96 9.99 -4.56
C GLN A 1138 -40.13 10.02 -3.58
N SER A 1139 -40.07 9.17 -2.55
CA SER A 1139 -41.09 9.03 -1.53
C SER A 1139 -40.57 9.64 -0.22
N SER A 1140 -41.02 10.84 0.14
CA SER A 1140 -40.75 11.40 1.46
C SER A 1140 -41.94 11.15 2.38
N TYR A 1141 -41.70 11.10 3.68
CA TYR A 1141 -42.79 11.05 4.66
C TYR A 1141 -42.54 11.99 5.82
N ASP A 1142 -43.62 12.64 6.23
CA ASP A 1142 -43.72 13.43 7.44
C ASP A 1142 -44.49 12.61 8.48
N LEU A 1143 -44.01 12.61 9.71
CA LEU A 1143 -44.56 11.82 10.80
C LEU A 1143 -44.68 12.66 12.06
N GLU A 1144 -45.83 12.56 12.72
CA GLU A 1144 -46.10 13.18 14.02
C GLU A 1144 -46.52 12.12 15.04
N VAL A 1145 -45.99 12.25 16.25
CA VAL A 1145 -46.32 11.36 17.37
C VAL A 1145 -46.59 12.18 18.62
N ALA A 1146 -47.67 11.84 19.30
CA ALA A 1146 -47.92 12.21 20.69
C ALA A 1146 -47.78 10.96 21.57
N ILE A 1147 -46.80 10.98 22.48
CA ILE A 1147 -46.51 9.89 23.41
C ILE A 1147 -46.96 10.34 24.80
N PRO A 1148 -48.01 9.74 25.39
CA PRO A 1148 -48.41 10.05 26.74
C PRO A 1148 -47.27 9.76 27.71
N TRP A 1149 -47.02 10.64 28.68
CA TRP A 1149 -45.97 10.43 29.67
C TRP A 1149 -46.13 9.11 30.44
N GLN A 1150 -47.38 8.72 30.70
CA GLN A 1150 -47.71 7.45 31.35
C GLN A 1150 -47.26 6.23 30.53
N ALA A 1151 -47.22 6.33 29.19
CA ALA A 1151 -46.72 5.28 28.32
C ALA A 1151 -45.19 5.08 28.47
N LEU A 1152 -44.48 6.12 28.94
CA LEU A 1152 -43.06 6.10 29.29
C LEU A 1152 -42.82 5.90 30.80
N GLY A 1153 -43.86 5.50 31.56
CA GLY A 1153 -43.75 5.27 33.01
C GLY A 1153 -43.63 6.56 33.85
N MET A 1154 -43.85 7.73 33.26
CA MET A 1154 -43.76 9.04 33.92
C MET A 1154 -45.16 9.59 34.23
N SER A 1155 -45.37 10.12 35.43
CA SER A 1155 -46.69 10.62 35.88
C SER A 1155 -46.79 12.13 36.00
N SER A 1156 -45.67 12.85 36.17
CA SER A 1156 -45.65 14.32 36.34
C SER A 1156 -44.28 14.89 35.96
N PRO A 1157 -43.96 15.05 34.67
CA PRO A 1157 -42.74 15.72 34.24
C PRO A 1157 -42.81 17.22 34.53
N GLU A 1158 -41.70 17.79 35.00
CA GLU A 1158 -41.55 19.21 35.31
C GLU A 1158 -40.50 19.89 34.42
N ALA A 1159 -40.58 21.21 34.33
CA ALA A 1159 -39.55 21.98 33.64
C ALA A 1159 -38.20 21.82 34.36
N GLY A 1160 -37.15 21.49 33.60
CA GLY A 1160 -35.83 21.16 34.10
C GLY A 1160 -35.55 19.66 34.14
N ASP A 1161 -36.57 18.81 34.03
CA ASP A 1161 -36.38 17.35 33.94
C ASP A 1161 -35.55 17.00 32.70
N ARG A 1162 -34.71 15.97 32.88
CA ARG A 1162 -33.86 15.41 31.84
C ARG A 1162 -34.31 13.99 31.54
N ILE A 1163 -34.58 13.73 30.27
CA ILE A 1163 -34.97 12.42 29.77
C ILE A 1163 -33.88 11.97 28.81
N CYS A 1164 -33.34 10.77 28.97
CA CYS A 1164 -32.32 10.27 28.09
C CYS A 1164 -32.98 9.61 26.88
N ALA A 1165 -32.64 10.06 25.67
CA ALA A 1165 -33.28 9.56 24.46
C ALA A 1165 -32.36 9.63 23.24
N SER A 1166 -32.65 8.77 22.26
CA SER A 1166 -32.13 8.91 20.90
C SER A 1166 -33.18 8.53 19.88
N ILE A 1167 -33.11 9.16 18.71
CA ILE A 1167 -33.92 8.82 17.55
C ILE A 1167 -33.03 8.17 16.50
N ALA A 1168 -33.52 7.09 15.90
CA ALA A 1168 -32.92 6.47 14.73
C ALA A 1168 -33.91 6.36 13.57
N VAL A 1169 -33.42 6.51 12.35
CA VAL A 1169 -34.20 6.42 11.11
C VAL A 1169 -33.65 5.27 10.29
N HIS A 1170 -34.51 4.29 10.00
CA HIS A 1170 -34.18 3.08 9.26
C HIS A 1170 -34.78 3.16 7.84
N THR A 1171 -33.96 2.87 6.84
CA THR A 1171 -34.35 2.74 5.42
C THR A 1171 -33.96 1.36 4.89
N THR A 1172 -34.79 0.76 4.03
CA THR A 1172 -34.61 -0.55 3.39
C THR A 1172 -34.96 -0.48 1.90
N ASP A 1173 -34.11 -1.04 1.05
CA ASP A 1173 -34.28 -1.03 -0.42
C ASP A 1173 -34.49 -2.45 -1.01
N ARG A 1174 -35.47 -2.63 -1.93
CA ARG A 1174 -35.82 -3.95 -2.52
C ARG A 1174 -34.80 -4.46 -3.53
N GLU A 1175 -34.21 -3.58 -4.36
CA GLU A 1175 -33.38 -4.01 -5.49
C GLU A 1175 -32.05 -4.66 -5.06
N LEU A 1176 -31.55 -4.37 -3.85
CA LEU A 1176 -30.22 -4.79 -3.43
C LEU A 1176 -30.13 -5.38 -2.01
N LYS A 1177 -31.25 -5.49 -1.26
CA LYS A 1177 -31.29 -5.89 0.16
C LYS A 1177 -30.37 -5.03 1.04
N HIS A 1178 -30.20 -3.76 0.71
CA HIS A 1178 -29.50 -2.82 1.58
C HIS A 1178 -30.46 -2.32 2.66
N SER A 1179 -29.93 -2.20 3.88
CA SER A 1179 -30.57 -1.49 4.99
C SER A 1179 -29.57 -0.47 5.50
N ALA A 1180 -30.03 0.72 5.84
CA ALA A 1180 -29.21 1.75 6.46
C ALA A 1180 -29.96 2.40 7.62
N LYS A 1181 -29.19 2.84 8.62
CA LYS A 1181 -29.74 3.43 9.83
C LYS A 1181 -28.94 4.66 10.24
N LEU A 1182 -29.64 5.78 10.41
CA LEU A 1182 -29.07 6.99 11.02
C LEU A 1182 -29.50 7.07 12.48
N ASN A 1183 -28.63 7.54 13.38
CA ASN A 1183 -28.91 7.64 14.81
C ASN A 1183 -28.32 8.93 15.41
N TRP A 1184 -29.10 9.65 16.20
CA TRP A 1184 -28.73 10.97 16.71
C TRP A 1184 -27.64 10.98 17.79
N SER A 1185 -27.85 10.24 18.88
CA SER A 1185 -27.01 10.27 20.08
C SER A 1185 -27.07 8.93 20.81
N TYR A 1186 -26.33 7.96 20.29
CA TYR A 1186 -26.34 6.57 20.75
C TYR A 1186 -24.89 6.07 20.91
N VAL A 1187 -24.50 5.81 22.15
CA VAL A 1187 -23.12 5.43 22.51
C VAL A 1187 -23.10 4.04 23.14
N PRO A 1188 -22.71 2.99 22.39
CA PRO A 1188 -22.59 1.65 22.94
C PRO A 1188 -21.55 1.61 24.07
N GLN A 1189 -21.89 0.97 25.18
CA GLN A 1189 -21.00 0.55 26.27
C GLN A 1189 -20.98 -0.99 26.32
N PRO A 1190 -20.02 -1.63 27.02
CA PRO A 1190 -19.96 -3.09 27.11
C PRO A 1190 -21.24 -3.75 27.63
N ASP A 1191 -22.01 -3.05 28.47
CA ASP A 1191 -23.18 -3.58 29.18
C ASP A 1191 -24.49 -2.78 28.97
N HIS A 1192 -24.40 -1.55 28.44
CA HIS A 1192 -25.56 -0.66 28.20
C HIS A 1192 -25.30 0.29 27.02
N VAL A 1193 -26.22 1.20 26.76
CA VAL A 1193 -26.05 2.30 25.82
C VAL A 1193 -26.23 3.61 26.59
N LYS A 1194 -25.36 4.59 26.34
CA LYS A 1194 -25.62 5.96 26.78
C LYS A 1194 -26.32 6.72 25.66
N LEU A 1195 -27.48 7.29 25.98
CA LEU A 1195 -28.29 8.08 25.05
C LEU A 1195 -28.03 9.58 25.23
N GLY A 1196 -28.44 10.38 24.25
CA GLY A 1196 -28.51 11.84 24.41
C GLY A 1196 -29.52 12.26 25.49
N SER A 1197 -29.66 13.56 25.72
CA SER A 1197 -30.62 14.08 26.72
C SER A 1197 -31.56 15.13 26.14
N LEU A 1198 -32.83 15.02 26.55
CA LEU A 1198 -33.90 15.95 26.30
C LEU A 1198 -34.14 16.73 27.60
N MET A 1199 -33.78 18.01 27.63
CA MET A 1199 -34.03 18.89 28.77
C MET A 1199 -35.34 19.66 28.58
N LEU A 1200 -36.35 19.35 29.39
CA LEU A 1200 -37.66 19.98 29.31
C LEU A 1200 -37.56 21.46 29.73
N GLN A 1201 -37.94 22.39 28.86
CA GLN A 1201 -37.88 23.84 29.15
C GLN A 1201 -39.17 24.33 29.84
N PRO A 1202 -39.08 25.35 30.72
CA PRO A 1202 -40.25 26.04 31.26
C PRO A 1202 -40.96 26.88 30.20
N ALA A 1203 -42.21 27.29 30.50
CA ALA A 1203 -42.93 28.22 29.65
C ALA A 1203 -42.16 29.54 29.56
N PRO A 1204 -42.06 30.16 28.37
CA PRO A 1204 -41.41 31.47 28.25
C PRO A 1204 -42.10 32.45 29.22
N ALA A 1205 -41.32 33.14 30.05
CA ALA A 1205 -41.83 34.15 30.96
C ALA A 1205 -42.59 35.21 30.15
N GLU A 1206 -43.80 35.57 30.57
CA GLU A 1206 -44.53 36.68 29.94
C GLU A 1206 -43.63 37.93 29.95
N PRO A 1207 -43.53 38.67 28.83
CA PRO A 1207 -42.78 39.91 28.82
C PRO A 1207 -43.39 40.87 29.84
N VAL A 1208 -42.60 41.22 30.84
CA VAL A 1208 -42.93 42.29 31.79
C VAL A 1208 -43.17 43.56 30.97
N PRO A 1209 -44.30 44.28 31.12
CA PRO A 1209 -44.51 45.52 30.40
C PRO A 1209 -43.42 46.52 30.79
N GLU A 1210 -42.61 46.94 29.82
CA GLU A 1210 -41.66 48.03 30.01
C GLU A 1210 -42.43 49.29 30.44
N LEU A 1211 -42.18 49.73 31.68
CA LEU A 1211 -42.46 51.08 32.12
C LEU A 1211 -41.62 52.03 31.25
N SER A 1212 -42.29 52.70 30.32
CA SER A 1212 -41.74 53.90 29.71
C SER A 1212 -41.59 54.95 30.81
N ASP A 1213 -40.36 55.38 31.12
CA ASP A 1213 -40.12 56.80 31.31
C ASP A 1213 -38.62 57.17 31.28
N ARG A 1214 -38.39 58.13 30.39
CA ARG A 1214 -37.28 59.07 30.26
C ARG A 1214 -36.53 59.37 31.58
N HIS A 1215 -35.21 59.17 31.58
CA HIS A 1215 -34.25 60.29 31.68
C HIS A 1215 -32.81 59.89 31.33
#